data_AF-A0A9P5ESN8-F1
#
_entry.id   AF-A0A9P5ESN8-F1
#
_cell.length_a   1.000
_cell.length_b   1.000
_cell.length_c   1.000
_cell.angle_alpha   90.00
_cell.angle_beta   90.00
_cell.angle_gamma   90.00
#
_symmetry.space_group_name_H-M   'P 1'
#
loop_
_entity.id
_entity.type
_entity.pdbx_description
1 polymer ?
#
loop_
_entity_poly.entity_id
_entity_poly.type
_entity_poly.pdbx_seq_one_letter_code
_entity_poly.pdbx_strand_id
1 'polypeptide(L)'
;MPGHSFRTAVGRLVALGTVLTFLTFQYIASQTRTSFGFYEAFFQFSSCIIVFNFLLIITRWTEYEPIPGIKDNHRLPTINVIIPAYNESEFVRNSISSVASSDYPKEKIHIIIVDDGSSDDTWSHIQYAAQEALRSEPLLRCTTIQHEINRGKRQAMATAFTTATNEVIVTLDSDTILEKQALRNLVSPLVLDSDIGGVAGHLSVFNVHSEGWKSFIPRTLDCLFEQNGNIPRAAQSKYGFVTILPGAISAVRREASQPHAQDLVDAKFLGKPLRHGEDVQLTMNLLSDGWRLRYQSNAVVYTVAPETLRKAFLMYVRWERSNYTYWILGLVKLAFTDAKRLVLNRLGLLSLSQSGASLDLEKQHGKRVANARQPDFAPMLTIICATCATLSCVEAAFCWVWGAFRSPWVTTMNIPGTVAFTFDDGPSFYTDYILHEFAQFNATATFFLDTSSWLTEENHSGYWESLVRRTVEDGHLIGLTTKSCDGGSPNYDETKHALAEARERIGRIFVSSTSSSGRHPMYVRAPPECTMQNGCVEKLTLDGQRLVFPGINSEDPHDDPGRDLNSTSFLSDLESADPEKSSFLIRMHDTEQTALTVGGLVQSFVHKGFKPITVGDCIVKMGVSDNLNIQVAANDVGAGDAIAIGQSSGSDGGITPVESEPKGYIDPKEERAFVWRLDLFFLTIGFLGYMFKYIDQTNISNAYVSGMKEDLSLFGNELNYFTTFFNIGYMIMLYPSCIIISHFGPSKWLPACELIWGVLTCCLSVVTSSKQVYGLRFLIGLFEGTAWPGYFTLISQWYMPHEVALRMSLYNIAQPAGAMLSGAMQGALSTNFEGVAGRSGWRWAFIINGACTIVVALAAFFILPGYPERPNPLSKFYMTDRHIEIAVARGRRIGRKPQIGITVKSFLRCFTFWQLWAIAIAWPVGGNFTPASYFNLWLKSLKNSDGTVKYSVAMLNYLPIAGQGLQLISELLFSGFSGYFGVHLPFLLLHSAINIASQVILIVRPKNEGAYMAGWYMNYIGAVSTMLLCSWGSAHLQHEPEVRTVLFASGTVLAYIMSAFIPIAAFPASEAPNWRIGSKLYLAFALVAVVIFIGIHFGFKWEEKKQQKEAVKEDLAGEPDDANTGVKTVSLETEK
;
A
#
# COMPACT_ATOMS: atom_id res chain seq x y z
N MET A 1 29.43 -15.89 27.92
CA MET A 1 28.34 -14.94 28.27
C MET A 1 28.80 -14.05 29.42
N PRO A 2 28.52 -12.74 29.42
CA PRO A 2 28.71 -11.92 30.62
C PRO A 2 27.90 -12.49 31.77
N GLY A 3 28.43 -12.41 33.00
CA GLY A 3 27.80 -12.99 34.19
C GLY A 3 26.37 -12.48 34.44
N HIS A 4 25.58 -13.24 35.19
CA HIS A 4 24.19 -12.92 35.55
C HIS A 4 24.01 -11.45 35.96
N SER A 5 24.91 -10.93 36.81
CA SER A 5 24.93 -9.53 37.26
C SER A 5 24.95 -8.49 36.13
N PHE A 6 25.72 -8.73 35.05
CA PHE A 6 25.80 -7.82 33.91
C PHE A 6 24.51 -7.83 33.08
N ARG A 7 23.94 -9.01 32.82
CA ARG A 7 22.65 -9.14 32.09
C ARG A 7 21.51 -8.47 32.85
N THR A 8 21.47 -8.62 34.18
CA THR A 8 20.47 -7.95 35.02
C THR A 8 20.65 -6.42 35.01
N ALA A 9 21.88 -5.91 35.05
CA ALA A 9 22.15 -4.47 35.00
C ALA A 9 21.76 -3.85 33.65
N VAL A 10 22.15 -4.48 32.54
CA VAL A 10 21.81 -4.02 31.18
C VAL A 10 20.31 -4.11 30.92
N GLY A 11 19.65 -5.21 31.29
CA GLY A 11 18.20 -5.35 31.13
C GLY A 11 17.40 -4.33 31.94
N ARG A 12 17.84 -4.02 33.18
CA ARG A 12 17.23 -2.94 33.99
C ARG A 12 17.43 -1.56 33.36
N LEU A 13 18.60 -1.28 32.79
CA LEU A 13 18.89 -0.01 32.10
C LEU A 13 18.04 0.15 30.83
N VAL A 14 17.91 -0.91 30.02
CA VAL A 14 17.04 -0.92 28.83
C VAL A 14 15.59 -0.71 29.23
N ALA A 15 15.11 -1.44 30.24
CA ALA A 15 13.76 -1.28 30.76
C ALA A 15 13.49 0.15 31.27
N LEU A 16 14.43 0.73 32.03
CA LEU A 16 14.35 2.11 32.50
C LEU A 16 14.33 3.11 31.34
N GLY A 17 15.19 2.91 30.33
CA GLY A 17 15.22 3.75 29.13
C GLY A 17 13.91 3.70 28.32
N THR A 18 13.31 2.52 28.18
CA THR A 18 12.00 2.36 27.52
C THR A 18 10.88 3.02 28.32
N VAL A 19 10.85 2.84 29.65
CA VAL A 19 9.87 3.50 30.53
C VAL A 19 10.02 5.01 30.45
N LEU A 20 11.24 5.55 30.53
CA LEU A 20 11.50 6.98 30.43
C LEU A 20 11.08 7.53 29.06
N THR A 21 11.40 6.83 27.98
CA THR A 21 11.01 7.23 26.62
C THR A 21 9.48 7.24 26.47
N PHE A 22 8.81 6.22 27.00
CA PHE A 22 7.36 6.12 26.99
C PHE A 22 6.69 7.19 27.87
N LEU A 23 7.13 7.38 29.11
CA LEU A 23 6.63 8.42 30.01
C LEU A 23 6.88 9.82 29.44
N THR A 24 8.00 10.03 28.76
CA THR A 24 8.30 11.30 28.07
C THR A 24 7.34 11.51 26.91
N PHE A 25 7.05 10.47 26.11
CA PHE A 25 6.05 10.52 25.05
C PHE A 25 4.64 10.79 25.58
N GLN A 26 4.24 10.11 26.66
CA GLN A 26 2.94 10.32 27.34
C GLN A 26 2.83 11.72 27.96
N TYR A 27 3.90 12.19 28.61
CA TYR A 27 3.97 13.54 29.13
C TYR A 27 3.80 14.57 28.00
N ILE A 28 4.52 14.41 26.90
CA ILE A 28 4.42 15.29 25.72
C ILE A 28 3.00 15.25 25.12
N ALA A 29 2.39 14.06 24.98
CA ALA A 29 1.04 13.88 24.47
C ALA A 29 -0.03 14.51 25.39
N SER A 30 0.12 14.36 26.72
CA SER A 30 -0.83 14.92 27.69
C SER A 30 -0.78 16.45 27.77
N GLN A 31 0.35 17.06 27.40
CA GLN A 31 0.51 18.52 27.37
C GLN A 31 -0.09 19.15 26.10
N THR A 32 -0.56 18.37 25.12
CA THR A 32 -0.89 18.89 23.78
C THR A 32 -2.34 19.27 23.47
N ARG A 33 -3.42 18.92 24.25
CA ARG A 33 -4.77 19.60 24.21
C ARG A 33 -5.91 18.92 25.02
N THR A 34 -7.05 19.62 25.08
CA THR A 34 -8.22 19.56 26.00
C THR A 34 -9.38 18.61 25.67
N SER A 35 -9.29 17.68 24.71
CA SER A 35 -10.41 16.74 24.45
C SER A 35 -9.90 15.39 23.97
N PHE A 36 -9.98 14.38 24.84
CA PHE A 36 -9.52 13.02 24.59
C PHE A 36 -10.54 12.26 23.71
N GLY A 37 -10.19 12.00 22.45
CA GLY A 37 -11.02 11.20 21.54
C GLY A 37 -10.84 9.69 21.75
N PHE A 38 -11.85 8.89 21.36
CA PHE A 38 -11.83 7.42 21.45
C PHE A 38 -10.60 6.78 20.79
N TYR A 39 -10.20 7.29 19.61
CA TYR A 39 -9.07 6.77 18.85
C TYR A 39 -7.72 7.03 19.54
N GLU A 40 -7.56 8.19 20.18
CA GLU A 40 -6.35 8.51 20.94
C GLU A 40 -6.25 7.67 22.21
N ALA A 41 -7.37 7.48 22.91
CA ALA A 41 -7.43 6.56 24.05
C ALA A 41 -7.08 5.12 23.62
N PHE A 42 -7.54 4.70 22.43
CA PHE A 42 -7.22 3.39 21.87
C PHE A 42 -5.74 3.24 21.49
N PHE A 43 -5.15 4.23 20.81
CA PHE A 43 -3.72 4.21 20.47
C PHE A 43 -2.84 4.29 21.72
N GLN A 44 -3.21 5.11 22.71
CA GLN A 44 -2.50 5.18 23.98
C GLN A 44 -2.58 3.85 24.73
N PHE A 45 -3.77 3.27 24.85
CA PHE A 45 -3.96 1.96 25.47
C PHE A 45 -3.12 0.86 24.78
N SER A 46 -3.13 0.85 23.43
CA SER A 46 -2.32 -0.08 22.64
C SER A 46 -0.82 0.10 22.86
N SER A 47 -0.35 1.36 22.90
CA SER A 47 1.06 1.68 23.15
C SER A 47 1.50 1.32 24.58
N CYS A 48 0.65 1.56 25.59
CA CYS A 48 0.86 1.13 26.98
C CYS A 48 1.07 -0.38 27.04
N ILE A 49 0.22 -1.14 26.34
CA ILE A 49 0.27 -2.60 26.31
C ILE A 49 1.56 -3.09 25.65
N ILE A 50 1.97 -2.50 24.52
CA ILE A 50 3.21 -2.90 23.82
C ILE A 50 4.44 -2.67 24.71
N VAL A 51 4.54 -1.48 25.32
CA VAL A 51 5.65 -1.15 26.21
C VAL A 51 5.65 -2.03 27.45
N PHE A 52 4.50 -2.23 28.07
CA PHE A 52 4.36 -3.12 29.21
C PHE A 52 4.82 -4.55 28.89
N ASN A 53 4.42 -5.10 27.74
CA ASN A 53 4.86 -6.42 27.30
C ASN A 53 6.38 -6.48 27.06
N PHE A 54 6.96 -5.47 26.41
CA PHE A 54 8.40 -5.42 26.21
C PHE A 54 9.16 -5.41 27.54
N LEU A 55 8.70 -4.62 28.51
CA LEU A 55 9.28 -4.57 29.85
C LEU A 55 9.12 -5.90 30.59
N LEU A 56 7.97 -6.56 30.48
CA LEU A 56 7.76 -7.89 31.03
C LEU A 56 8.73 -8.92 30.42
N ILE A 57 8.92 -8.90 29.10
CA ILE A 57 9.87 -9.81 28.43
C ILE A 57 11.29 -9.57 28.93
N ILE A 58 11.76 -8.33 28.95
CA ILE A 58 13.12 -8.01 29.39
C ILE A 58 13.33 -8.37 30.85
N THR A 59 12.41 -8.00 31.74
CA THR A 59 12.52 -8.31 33.18
C THR A 59 12.56 -9.82 33.42
N ARG A 60 11.66 -10.59 32.80
CA ARG A 60 11.62 -12.04 32.99
C ARG A 60 12.78 -12.78 32.33
N TRP A 61 13.28 -12.26 31.22
CA TRP A 61 14.51 -12.75 30.61
C TRP A 61 15.72 -12.53 31.52
N THR A 62 15.81 -11.41 32.25
CA THR A 62 16.91 -11.20 33.21
C THR A 62 16.85 -12.08 34.44
N GLU A 63 15.66 -12.59 34.80
CA GLU A 63 15.46 -13.55 35.89
C GLU A 63 15.60 -15.01 35.43
N TYR A 64 15.75 -15.24 34.13
CA TYR A 64 15.84 -16.58 33.56
C TYR A 64 17.24 -17.16 33.74
N GLU A 65 17.29 -18.40 34.24
CA GLU A 65 18.49 -19.21 34.33
C GLU A 65 18.21 -20.60 33.74
N PRO A 66 19.12 -21.14 32.89
CA PRO A 66 18.98 -22.48 32.36
C PRO A 66 19.26 -23.53 33.44
N ILE A 67 18.54 -24.65 33.39
CA ILE A 67 18.78 -25.78 34.28
C ILE A 67 20.06 -26.50 33.82
N PRO A 68 21.03 -26.76 34.72
CA PRO A 68 22.23 -27.50 34.36
C PRO A 68 21.90 -28.94 33.97
N GLY A 69 22.62 -29.48 32.98
CA GLY A 69 22.46 -30.87 32.55
C GLY A 69 22.69 -31.86 33.69
N ILE A 70 21.79 -32.84 33.81
CA ILE A 70 21.92 -33.93 34.78
C ILE A 70 23.18 -34.73 34.46
N LYS A 71 24.13 -34.83 35.40
CA LYS A 71 25.40 -35.56 35.21
C LYS A 71 25.25 -37.08 35.32
N ASP A 72 24.29 -37.55 36.12
CA ASP A 72 24.05 -38.97 36.33
C ASP A 72 23.29 -39.60 35.16
N ASN A 73 23.95 -40.53 34.46
CA ASN A 73 23.40 -41.22 33.29
C ASN A 73 22.23 -42.15 33.63
N HIS A 74 22.11 -42.63 34.87
CA HIS A 74 21.00 -43.51 35.26
C HIS A 74 19.67 -42.78 35.29
N ARG A 75 19.69 -41.49 35.65
CA ARG A 75 18.50 -40.63 35.73
C ARG A 75 18.01 -40.11 34.38
N LEU A 76 18.81 -40.22 33.32
CA LEU A 76 18.40 -39.80 31.98
C LEU A 76 17.39 -40.78 31.37
N PRO A 77 16.32 -40.30 30.71
CA PRO A 77 15.30 -41.15 30.10
C PRO A 77 15.79 -41.81 28.81
N THR A 78 15.01 -42.73 28.28
CA THR A 78 15.20 -43.18 26.89
C THR A 78 14.63 -42.14 25.91
N ILE A 79 15.32 -41.88 24.80
CA ILE A 79 14.94 -40.84 23.83
C ILE A 79 14.82 -41.40 22.40
N ASN A 80 13.86 -40.90 21.64
CA ASN A 80 13.84 -41.02 20.17
C ASN A 80 14.23 -39.68 19.57
N VAL A 81 15.24 -39.62 18.72
CA VAL A 81 15.59 -38.40 17.95
C VAL A 81 15.05 -38.55 16.54
N ILE A 82 14.11 -37.69 16.18
CA ILE A 82 13.36 -37.76 14.93
C ILE A 82 13.89 -36.71 13.96
N ILE A 83 14.26 -37.16 12.76
CA ILE A 83 14.81 -36.32 11.70
C ILE A 83 13.99 -36.50 10.42
N PRO A 84 13.05 -35.59 10.10
CA PRO A 84 12.40 -35.57 8.80
C PRO A 84 13.34 -34.94 7.75
N ALA A 85 13.42 -35.55 6.57
CA ALA A 85 14.28 -35.09 5.48
C ALA A 85 13.51 -35.04 4.15
N TYR A 86 13.80 -34.02 3.33
CA TYR A 86 13.33 -33.93 1.95
C TYR A 86 14.27 -33.04 1.12
N ASN A 87 14.96 -33.64 0.15
CA ASN A 87 15.92 -32.97 -0.74
C ASN A 87 17.03 -32.19 0.00
N GLU A 88 17.69 -32.86 0.96
CA GLU A 88 18.74 -32.30 1.82
C GLU A 88 20.17 -32.74 1.41
N SER A 89 20.27 -33.70 0.49
CA SER A 89 21.53 -34.25 -0.03
C SER A 89 22.52 -34.57 1.10
N GLU A 90 23.76 -34.03 1.05
CA GLU A 90 24.79 -34.32 2.04
C GLU A 90 24.59 -33.70 3.42
N PHE A 91 23.78 -32.65 3.56
CA PHE A 91 23.63 -31.91 4.81
C PHE A 91 23.06 -32.78 5.94
N VAL A 92 22.16 -33.71 5.62
CA VAL A 92 21.54 -34.64 6.58
C VAL A 92 22.55 -35.51 7.33
N ARG A 93 23.73 -35.76 6.74
CA ARG A 93 24.80 -36.53 7.39
C ARG A 93 25.30 -35.83 8.65
N ASN A 94 25.44 -34.51 8.60
CA ASN A 94 25.96 -33.72 9.72
C ASN A 94 25.00 -33.78 10.91
N SER A 95 23.69 -33.72 10.66
CA SER A 95 22.66 -33.86 11.70
C SER A 95 22.73 -35.24 12.36
N ILE A 96 22.72 -36.32 11.58
CA ILE A 96 22.79 -37.70 12.10
C ILE A 96 24.09 -37.92 12.90
N SER A 97 25.22 -37.47 12.36
CA SER A 97 26.52 -37.59 13.03
C SER A 97 26.59 -36.77 14.33
N SER A 98 25.95 -35.60 14.39
CA SER A 98 25.90 -34.77 15.60
C SER A 98 25.08 -35.43 16.73
N VAL A 99 24.01 -36.14 16.39
CA VAL A 99 23.25 -36.96 17.36
C VAL A 99 24.10 -38.13 17.84
N ALA A 100 24.73 -38.85 16.92
CA ALA A 100 25.57 -40.01 17.23
C ALA A 100 26.77 -39.63 18.12
N SER A 101 27.33 -38.43 17.97
CA SER A 101 28.50 -37.95 18.76
C SER A 101 28.14 -37.18 20.05
N SER A 102 26.85 -37.01 20.36
CA SER A 102 26.38 -36.30 21.55
C SER A 102 26.82 -36.97 22.87
N ASP A 103 26.96 -36.19 23.96
CA ASP A 103 27.18 -36.70 25.32
C ASP A 103 25.84 -37.14 25.93
N TYR A 104 25.41 -38.34 25.54
CA TYR A 104 24.24 -39.02 26.04
C TYR A 104 24.46 -40.54 25.97
N PRO A 105 23.98 -41.35 26.93
CA PRO A 105 24.16 -42.81 26.92
C PRO A 105 23.59 -43.42 25.63
N LYS A 106 24.44 -44.09 24.83
CA LYS A 106 24.10 -44.52 23.46
C LYS A 106 22.99 -45.56 23.41
N GLU A 107 22.98 -46.45 24.40
CA GLU A 107 21.95 -47.46 24.62
C GLU A 107 20.56 -46.87 24.91
N LYS A 108 20.48 -45.58 25.27
CA LYS A 108 19.24 -44.84 25.51
C LYS A 108 18.79 -43.97 24.33
N ILE A 109 19.55 -43.95 23.23
CA ILE A 109 19.23 -43.14 22.04
C ILE A 109 18.72 -44.06 20.92
N HIS A 110 17.60 -43.68 20.34
CA HIS A 110 17.09 -44.26 19.09
C HIS A 110 16.88 -43.15 18.06
N ILE A 111 17.64 -43.16 16.96
CA ILE A 111 17.49 -42.21 15.87
C ILE A 111 16.46 -42.75 14.87
N ILE A 112 15.44 -41.97 14.55
CA ILE A 112 14.41 -42.29 13.54
C ILE A 112 14.50 -41.23 12.44
N ILE A 113 14.93 -41.63 11.26
CA ILE A 113 15.04 -40.75 10.10
C ILE A 113 13.93 -41.11 9.12
N VAL A 114 13.14 -40.11 8.70
CA VAL A 114 12.07 -40.30 7.71
C VAL A 114 12.36 -39.43 6.49
N ASP A 115 12.67 -40.09 5.38
CA ASP A 115 12.78 -39.48 4.06
C ASP A 115 11.38 -39.36 3.43
N ASP A 116 10.92 -38.13 3.22
CA ASP A 116 9.58 -37.85 2.68
C ASP A 116 9.56 -37.88 1.14
N GLY A 117 10.08 -38.95 0.55
CA GLY A 117 10.12 -39.14 -0.90
C GLY A 117 11.03 -38.14 -1.63
N SER A 118 12.28 -37.99 -1.16
CA SER A 118 13.27 -37.14 -1.83
C SER A 118 13.50 -37.56 -3.28
N SER A 119 13.68 -36.57 -4.16
CA SER A 119 13.96 -36.75 -5.59
C SER A 119 15.45 -36.75 -5.93
N ASP A 120 16.31 -36.42 -4.96
CA ASP A 120 17.76 -36.34 -5.10
C ASP A 120 18.48 -37.50 -4.37
N ASP A 121 19.77 -37.35 -4.09
CA ASP A 121 20.60 -38.37 -3.46
C ASP A 121 20.43 -38.49 -1.93
N THR A 122 19.53 -37.70 -1.30
CA THR A 122 19.31 -37.66 0.16
C THR A 122 19.19 -39.05 0.81
N TRP A 123 18.42 -39.96 0.21
CA TRP A 123 18.22 -41.30 0.74
C TRP A 123 19.52 -42.10 0.88
N SER A 124 20.41 -41.98 -0.11
CA SER A 124 21.72 -42.64 -0.08
C SER A 124 22.59 -42.07 1.04
N HIS A 125 22.51 -40.76 1.27
CA HIS A 125 23.22 -40.09 2.37
C HIS A 125 22.68 -40.50 3.74
N ILE A 126 21.36 -40.67 3.89
CA ILE A 126 20.72 -41.18 5.11
C ILE A 126 21.20 -42.60 5.42
N GLN A 127 21.14 -43.51 4.43
CA GLN A 127 21.58 -44.90 4.58
C GLN A 127 23.05 -44.98 5.01
N TYR A 128 23.92 -44.21 4.35
CA TYR A 128 25.34 -44.15 4.67
C TYR A 128 25.58 -43.67 6.10
N ALA A 129 25.01 -42.54 6.49
CA ALA A 129 25.21 -41.96 7.83
C ALA A 129 24.62 -42.83 8.95
N ALA A 130 23.49 -43.49 8.70
CA ALA A 130 22.91 -44.44 9.65
C ALA A 130 23.82 -45.65 9.89
N GLN A 131 24.40 -46.22 8.82
CA GLN A 131 25.35 -47.32 8.92
C GLN A 131 26.64 -46.90 9.62
N GLU A 132 27.15 -45.71 9.31
CA GLU A 132 28.35 -45.15 9.95
C GLU A 132 28.14 -44.93 11.47
N ALA A 133 26.97 -44.41 11.86
CA ALA A 133 26.62 -44.22 13.27
C ALA A 133 26.54 -45.55 14.04
N LEU A 134 25.98 -46.61 13.43
CA LEU A 134 25.92 -47.94 14.06
C LEU A 134 27.30 -48.62 14.13
N ARG A 135 28.19 -48.34 13.18
CA ARG A 135 29.58 -48.85 13.20
C ARG A 135 30.42 -48.17 14.28
N SER A 136 30.28 -46.85 14.44
CA SER A 136 31.03 -46.10 15.44
C SER A 136 30.51 -46.32 16.86
N GLU A 137 29.18 -46.46 17.03
CA GLU A 137 28.54 -46.63 18.33
C GLU A 137 27.57 -47.83 18.31
N PRO A 138 28.04 -49.07 18.57
CA PRO A 138 27.24 -50.29 18.43
C PRO A 138 26.01 -50.39 19.36
N LEU A 139 25.99 -49.61 20.44
CA LEU A 139 24.87 -49.56 21.39
C LEU A 139 23.73 -48.63 20.93
N LEU A 140 23.98 -47.79 19.92
CA LEU A 140 22.99 -46.88 19.34
C LEU A 140 21.94 -47.66 18.54
N ARG A 141 20.69 -47.20 18.55
CA ARG A 141 19.66 -47.70 17.63
C ARG A 141 19.38 -46.67 16.54
N CYS A 142 19.21 -47.13 15.31
CA CYS A 142 18.89 -46.28 14.17
C CYS A 142 17.84 -46.96 13.28
N THR A 143 16.81 -46.22 12.87
CA THR A 143 15.75 -46.67 11.97
C THR A 143 15.56 -45.64 10.87
N THR A 144 15.64 -46.10 9.62
CA THR A 144 15.45 -45.26 8.43
C THR A 144 14.18 -45.68 7.72
N ILE A 145 13.30 -44.73 7.40
CA ILE A 145 12.02 -44.96 6.72
C ILE A 145 11.99 -44.07 5.48
N GLN A 146 11.58 -44.62 4.34
CA GLN A 146 11.39 -43.87 3.10
C GLN A 146 9.92 -43.90 2.69
N HIS A 147 9.35 -42.74 2.41
CA HIS A 147 8.06 -42.61 1.74
C HIS A 147 8.22 -42.72 0.22
N GLU A 148 7.26 -43.35 -0.46
CA GLU A 148 7.27 -43.48 -1.92
C GLU A 148 7.08 -42.15 -2.66
N ILE A 149 6.33 -41.22 -2.05
CA ILE A 149 6.03 -39.90 -2.62
C ILE A 149 6.13 -38.85 -1.51
N ASN A 150 6.43 -37.60 -1.89
CA ASN A 150 6.38 -36.48 -0.97
C ASN A 150 4.95 -36.24 -0.48
N ARG A 151 4.75 -36.37 0.84
CA ARG A 151 3.47 -36.14 1.52
C ARG A 151 3.50 -34.91 2.43
N GLY A 152 4.65 -34.26 2.55
CA GLY A 152 4.93 -33.10 3.38
C GLY A 152 5.51 -33.47 4.75
N LYS A 153 6.30 -32.54 5.32
CA LYS A 153 6.99 -32.69 6.63
C LYS A 153 6.08 -33.16 7.76
N ARG A 154 4.82 -32.71 7.79
CA ARG A 154 3.80 -33.13 8.78
C ARG A 154 3.57 -34.65 8.76
N GLN A 155 3.49 -35.23 7.57
CA GLN A 155 3.32 -36.68 7.40
C GLN A 155 4.58 -37.42 7.85
N ALA A 156 5.76 -36.93 7.47
CA ALA A 156 7.03 -37.51 7.89
C ALA A 156 7.18 -37.52 9.43
N MET A 157 6.80 -36.42 10.08
CA MET A 157 6.75 -36.33 11.54
C MET A 157 5.72 -37.27 12.16
N ALA A 158 4.53 -37.38 11.58
CA ALA A 158 3.50 -38.30 12.08
C ALA A 158 3.97 -39.76 12.01
N THR A 159 4.56 -40.19 10.88
CA THR A 159 5.17 -41.51 10.72
C THR A 159 6.22 -41.78 11.80
N ALA A 160 7.07 -40.79 12.08
CA ALA A 160 8.09 -40.92 13.12
C ALA A 160 7.50 -40.96 14.54
N PHE A 161 6.48 -40.16 14.84
CA PHE A 161 5.79 -40.17 16.13
C PHE A 161 5.08 -41.51 16.39
N THR A 162 4.50 -42.13 15.37
CA THR A 162 3.89 -43.46 15.48
C THR A 162 4.93 -44.56 15.69
N THR A 163 6.13 -44.40 15.11
CA THR A 163 7.23 -45.37 15.23
C THR A 163 7.97 -45.26 16.57
N ALA A 164 7.97 -44.07 17.18
CA ALA A 164 8.70 -43.77 18.41
C ALA A 164 8.17 -44.55 19.64
N THR A 165 9.03 -45.34 20.29
CA THR A 165 8.67 -46.17 21.46
C THR A 165 9.19 -45.63 22.79
N ASN A 166 10.32 -44.92 22.78
CA ASN A 166 10.97 -44.42 24.00
C ASN A 166 10.19 -43.29 24.70
N GLU A 167 10.56 -42.98 25.95
CA GLU A 167 9.83 -42.08 26.85
C GLU A 167 9.72 -40.63 26.34
N VAL A 168 10.80 -40.12 25.73
CA VAL A 168 10.90 -38.74 25.22
C VAL A 168 11.16 -38.76 23.72
N ILE A 169 10.52 -37.85 23.00
CA ILE A 169 10.73 -37.61 21.58
C ILE A 169 11.44 -36.28 21.42
N VAL A 170 12.54 -36.27 20.66
CA VAL A 170 13.30 -35.08 20.32
C VAL A 170 13.13 -34.82 18.83
N THR A 171 12.67 -33.63 18.44
CA THR A 171 12.61 -33.21 17.04
C THR A 171 13.90 -32.49 16.67
N LEU A 172 14.46 -32.84 15.50
CA LEU A 172 15.65 -32.23 14.94
C LEU A 172 15.45 -32.06 13.43
N ASP A 173 15.69 -30.86 12.91
CA ASP A 173 15.66 -30.62 11.46
C ASP A 173 16.91 -31.23 10.80
N SER A 174 16.79 -31.65 9.54
CA SER A 174 17.83 -32.36 8.78
C SER A 174 19.03 -31.50 8.36
N ASP A 175 18.96 -30.18 8.58
CA ASP A 175 20.03 -29.21 8.34
C ASP A 175 20.64 -28.65 9.64
N THR A 176 20.33 -29.29 10.78
CA THR A 176 20.67 -28.78 12.11
C THR A 176 21.70 -29.66 12.82
N ILE A 177 22.72 -29.04 13.40
CA ILE A 177 23.85 -29.68 14.10
C ILE A 177 23.74 -29.42 15.60
N LEU A 178 23.78 -30.48 16.41
CA LEU A 178 23.73 -30.39 17.88
C LEU A 178 25.10 -30.07 18.49
N GLU A 179 25.14 -29.22 19.52
CA GLU A 179 26.29 -29.23 20.43
C GLU A 179 26.35 -30.53 21.25
N LYS A 180 27.56 -30.91 21.67
CA LYS A 180 27.81 -32.19 22.36
C LYS A 180 26.91 -32.40 23.58
N GLN A 181 26.63 -31.37 24.38
CA GLN A 181 25.80 -31.47 25.60
C GLN A 181 24.31 -31.16 25.38
N ALA A 182 23.90 -30.84 24.15
CA ALA A 182 22.57 -30.30 23.87
C ALA A 182 21.43 -31.23 24.31
N LEU A 183 21.49 -32.53 23.97
CA LEU A 183 20.44 -33.49 24.30
C LEU A 183 20.25 -33.64 25.81
N ARG A 184 21.35 -33.76 26.56
CA ARG A 184 21.33 -33.87 28.03
C ARG A 184 20.70 -32.63 28.66
N ASN A 185 21.11 -31.44 28.22
CA ASN A 185 20.57 -30.18 28.71
C ASN A 185 19.08 -30.02 28.38
N LEU A 186 18.66 -30.45 27.19
CA LEU A 186 17.30 -30.35 26.70
C LEU A 186 16.32 -31.23 27.49
N VAL A 187 16.68 -32.46 27.83
CA VAL A 187 15.79 -33.38 28.56
C VAL A 187 15.79 -33.16 30.07
N SER A 188 16.79 -32.46 30.62
CA SER A 188 16.94 -32.28 32.07
C SER A 188 15.69 -31.69 32.75
N PRO A 189 14.99 -30.66 32.20
CA PRO A 189 13.75 -30.17 32.79
C PRO A 189 12.65 -31.24 32.86
N LEU A 190 12.53 -32.12 31.86
CA LEU A 190 11.53 -33.20 31.84
C LEU A 190 11.81 -34.25 32.93
N VAL A 191 13.06 -34.44 33.33
CA VAL A 191 13.39 -35.37 34.41
C VAL A 191 13.11 -34.77 35.79
N LEU A 192 13.30 -33.46 35.93
CA LEU A 192 13.16 -32.77 37.22
C LEU A 192 11.70 -32.41 37.56
N ASP A 193 10.84 -32.24 36.56
CA ASP A 193 9.45 -31.83 36.75
C ASP A 193 8.51 -32.65 35.83
N SER A 194 7.62 -33.43 36.46
CA SER A 194 6.66 -34.29 35.77
C SER A 194 5.54 -33.54 35.06
N ASP A 195 5.35 -32.25 35.37
CA ASP A 195 4.30 -31.41 34.77
C ASP A 195 4.77 -30.72 33.47
N ILE A 196 6.06 -30.82 33.15
CA ILE A 196 6.61 -30.32 31.89
C ILE A 196 6.34 -31.35 30.79
N GLY A 197 5.58 -30.97 29.77
CA GLY A 197 5.29 -31.81 28.60
C GLY A 197 6.26 -31.59 27.43
N GLY A 198 6.92 -30.43 27.38
CA GLY A 198 7.88 -30.10 26.32
C GLY A 198 8.91 -29.03 26.68
N VAL A 199 10.06 -29.08 26.02
CA VAL A 199 11.21 -28.19 26.23
C VAL A 199 11.76 -27.74 24.88
N ALA A 200 11.88 -26.43 24.69
CA ALA A 200 12.53 -25.81 23.53
C ALA A 200 14.04 -25.64 23.74
N GLY A 201 14.84 -25.95 22.72
CA GLY A 201 16.27 -25.67 22.70
C GLY A 201 16.61 -24.28 22.13
N HIS A 202 17.90 -23.94 22.16
CA HIS A 202 18.47 -22.70 21.67
C HIS A 202 18.93 -22.84 20.22
N LEU A 203 18.37 -22.03 19.32
CA LEU A 203 18.80 -22.00 17.92
C LEU A 203 19.83 -20.90 17.70
N SER A 204 20.90 -21.25 17.00
CA SER A 204 21.91 -20.32 16.48
C SER A 204 22.18 -20.59 15.00
N VAL A 205 22.72 -19.62 14.28
CA VAL A 205 23.05 -19.75 12.86
C VAL A 205 24.46 -20.31 12.68
N PHE A 206 24.60 -21.35 11.87
CA PHE A 206 25.88 -22.00 11.59
C PHE A 206 26.81 -21.13 10.71
N ASN A 207 26.30 -20.62 9.60
CA ASN A 207 27.08 -19.95 8.54
C ASN A 207 27.25 -18.43 8.75
N VAL A 208 27.33 -17.96 10.00
CA VAL A 208 27.60 -16.55 10.33
C VAL A 208 29.02 -16.09 9.94
N HIS A 209 29.94 -17.04 9.77
CA HIS A 209 31.33 -16.79 9.41
C HIS A 209 31.64 -16.94 7.91
N SER A 210 30.63 -17.10 7.04
CA SER A 210 30.83 -17.15 5.58
C SER A 210 31.61 -15.92 5.07
N GLU A 211 32.45 -16.13 4.05
CA GLU A 211 33.30 -15.06 3.54
C GLU A 211 32.51 -13.98 2.76
N GLY A 212 32.92 -12.72 2.94
CA GLY A 212 32.38 -11.58 2.22
C GLY A 212 30.88 -11.33 2.45
N TRP A 213 30.19 -10.88 1.39
CA TRP A 213 28.77 -10.49 1.45
C TRP A 213 27.82 -11.65 1.80
N LYS A 214 28.26 -12.91 1.63
CA LYS A 214 27.45 -14.09 1.94
C LYS A 214 27.12 -14.25 3.43
N SER A 215 27.92 -13.69 4.35
CA SER A 215 27.61 -13.71 5.79
C SER A 215 26.63 -12.63 6.26
N PHE A 216 26.32 -11.62 5.42
CA PHE A 216 25.48 -10.50 5.85
C PHE A 216 24.09 -10.98 6.31
N ILE A 217 23.40 -11.75 5.48
CA ILE A 217 22.06 -12.26 5.78
C ILE A 217 22.09 -13.26 6.95
N PRO A 218 22.97 -14.28 6.98
CA PRO A 218 23.11 -15.18 8.14
C PRO A 218 23.32 -14.45 9.47
N ARG A 219 24.18 -13.42 9.52
CA ARG A 219 24.42 -12.64 10.76
C ARG A 219 23.20 -11.85 11.20
N THR A 220 22.47 -11.24 10.25
CA THR A 220 21.21 -10.57 10.57
C THR A 220 20.16 -11.55 11.09
N LEU A 221 20.07 -12.74 10.48
CA LEU A 221 19.15 -13.79 10.92
C LEU A 221 19.50 -14.34 12.31
N ASP A 222 20.78 -14.45 12.65
CA ASP A 222 21.23 -14.86 13.99
C ASP A 222 20.75 -13.88 15.07
N CYS A 223 20.91 -12.58 14.83
CA CYS A 223 20.35 -11.54 15.71
C CYS A 223 18.82 -11.62 15.81
N LEU A 224 18.12 -11.95 14.72
CA LEU A 224 16.67 -12.06 14.70
C LEU A 224 16.17 -13.32 15.40
N PHE A 225 16.89 -14.44 15.34
CA PHE A 225 16.59 -15.64 16.13
C PHE A 225 16.72 -15.37 17.63
N GLU A 226 17.71 -14.56 18.04
CA GLU A 226 17.82 -14.09 19.42
C GLU A 226 16.63 -13.21 19.82
N GLN A 227 16.36 -12.16 19.04
CA GLN A 227 15.36 -11.15 19.38
C GLN A 227 13.93 -11.69 19.38
N ASN A 228 13.55 -12.47 18.36
CA ASN A 228 12.18 -12.93 18.14
C ASN A 228 11.92 -14.37 18.63
N GLY A 229 12.98 -15.13 18.93
CA GLY A 229 12.89 -16.51 19.39
C GLY A 229 13.42 -16.69 20.82
N ASN A 230 14.74 -16.69 20.97
CA ASN A 230 15.41 -17.16 22.19
C ASN A 230 15.12 -16.28 23.43
N ILE A 231 15.17 -14.95 23.30
CA ILE A 231 14.90 -14.01 24.39
C ILE A 231 13.43 -14.11 24.87
N PRO A 232 12.42 -14.02 23.97
CA PRO A 232 11.02 -14.23 24.37
C PRO A 232 10.79 -15.60 25.01
N ARG A 233 11.32 -16.69 24.45
CA ARG A 233 11.14 -18.04 25.02
C ARG A 233 11.71 -18.15 26.43
N ALA A 234 12.87 -17.54 26.71
CA ALA A 234 13.44 -17.49 28.05
C ALA A 234 12.53 -16.77 29.05
N ALA A 235 11.96 -15.63 28.66
CA ALA A 235 11.00 -14.90 29.49
C ALA A 235 9.71 -15.72 29.72
N GLN A 236 9.11 -16.25 28.65
CA GLN A 236 7.90 -17.06 28.70
C GLN A 236 8.09 -18.31 29.57
N SER A 237 9.26 -18.97 29.44
CA SER A 237 9.62 -20.15 30.21
C SER A 237 9.44 -19.94 31.71
N LYS A 238 9.65 -18.74 32.29
CA LYS A 238 9.42 -18.48 33.72
C LYS A 238 7.99 -18.76 34.16
N TYR A 239 7.02 -18.49 33.30
CA TYR A 239 5.59 -18.74 33.54
C TYR A 239 5.16 -20.17 33.22
N GLY A 240 6.03 -20.98 32.62
CA GLY A 240 5.74 -22.36 32.25
C GLY A 240 4.87 -22.49 31.00
N PHE A 241 4.79 -21.45 30.19
CA PHE A 241 4.29 -21.51 28.82
C PHE A 241 5.42 -21.08 27.89
N VAL A 242 5.56 -21.73 26.74
CA VAL A 242 6.46 -21.31 25.66
C VAL A 242 5.63 -21.37 24.40
N THR A 243 5.58 -20.28 23.64
CA THR A 243 4.60 -20.16 22.54
C THR A 243 4.94 -21.02 21.33
N ILE A 244 6.22 -21.37 21.16
CA ILE A 244 6.69 -22.23 20.06
C ILE A 244 7.84 -23.12 20.55
N LEU A 245 7.63 -24.43 20.49
CA LEU A 245 8.67 -25.45 20.51
C LEU A 245 9.24 -25.57 19.09
N PRO A 246 10.45 -25.05 18.79
CA PRO A 246 10.96 -25.02 17.43
C PRO A 246 11.21 -26.43 16.88
N GLY A 247 10.85 -26.65 15.61
CA GLY A 247 11.08 -27.92 14.92
C GLY A 247 12.56 -28.36 14.93
N ALA A 248 13.47 -27.41 14.79
CA ALA A 248 14.92 -27.65 14.78
C ALA A 248 15.48 -28.24 16.07
N ILE A 249 14.90 -27.94 17.24
CA ILE A 249 15.30 -28.56 18.51
C ILE A 249 14.23 -28.45 19.60
N SER A 250 13.51 -29.53 19.82
CA SER A 250 12.55 -29.62 20.93
C SER A 250 12.49 -31.03 21.49
N ALA A 251 12.34 -31.16 22.81
CA ALA A 251 12.04 -32.44 23.47
C ALA A 251 10.61 -32.42 24.00
N VAL A 252 9.83 -33.45 23.69
CA VAL A 252 8.45 -33.62 24.16
C VAL A 252 8.28 -35.00 24.76
N ARG A 253 7.43 -35.13 25.79
CA ARG A 253 7.08 -36.46 26.29
C ARG A 253 6.30 -37.21 25.22
N ARG A 254 6.56 -38.51 25.08
CA ARG A 254 5.78 -39.35 24.17
C ARG A 254 4.30 -39.33 24.54
N GLU A 255 3.97 -39.45 25.83
CA GLU A 255 2.58 -39.40 26.32
C GLU A 255 1.85 -38.08 25.98
N ALA A 256 2.59 -36.97 25.83
CA ALA A 256 2.02 -35.66 25.53
C ALA A 256 1.87 -35.42 24.02
N SER A 257 2.73 -36.02 23.18
CA SER A 257 2.77 -35.77 21.74
C SER A 257 2.03 -36.82 20.91
N GLN A 258 2.01 -38.08 21.36
CA GLN A 258 1.45 -39.20 20.62
C GLN A 258 -0.05 -39.08 20.31
N PRO A 259 -0.93 -38.57 21.21
CA PRO A 259 -2.34 -38.35 20.89
C PRO A 259 -2.58 -37.39 19.72
N HIS A 260 -1.62 -36.50 19.46
CA HIS A 260 -1.72 -35.44 18.45
C HIS A 260 -0.99 -35.75 17.14
N ALA A 261 -0.41 -36.95 17.00
CA ALA A 261 0.33 -37.31 15.79
C ALA A 261 -0.56 -37.24 14.53
N GLN A 262 -1.82 -37.69 14.64
CA GLN A 262 -2.79 -37.65 13.55
C GLN A 262 -3.34 -36.23 13.32
N ASP A 263 -3.52 -35.44 14.39
CA ASP A 263 -3.95 -34.03 14.30
C ASP A 263 -2.99 -33.18 13.46
N LEU A 264 -1.69 -33.52 13.43
CA LEU A 264 -0.70 -32.82 12.60
C LEU A 264 -0.98 -32.99 11.10
N VAL A 265 -1.49 -34.14 10.69
CA VAL A 265 -1.81 -34.48 9.28
C VAL A 265 -3.17 -33.90 8.89
N ASP A 266 -4.15 -34.02 9.76
CA ASP A 266 -5.54 -33.64 9.46
C ASP A 266 -5.81 -32.13 9.59
N ALA A 267 -4.81 -31.35 10.02
CA ALA A 267 -4.92 -29.91 10.22
C ALA A 267 -5.32 -29.18 8.92
N LYS A 268 -6.43 -28.43 8.99
CA LYS A 268 -6.96 -27.60 7.90
C LYS A 268 -7.17 -26.16 8.33
N PHE A 269 -6.99 -25.22 7.41
CA PHE A 269 -7.34 -23.81 7.56
C PHE A 269 -8.27 -23.39 6.42
N LEU A 270 -9.46 -22.87 6.76
CA LEU A 270 -10.51 -22.52 5.78
C LEU A 270 -10.79 -23.66 4.77
N GLY A 271 -10.89 -24.89 5.29
CA GLY A 271 -11.13 -26.10 4.49
C GLY A 271 -9.93 -26.65 3.72
N LYS A 272 -8.80 -25.93 3.65
CA LYS A 272 -7.58 -26.38 2.94
C LYS A 272 -6.56 -27.03 3.89
N PRO A 273 -5.92 -28.15 3.51
CA PRO A 273 -4.86 -28.77 4.31
C PRO A 273 -3.67 -27.85 4.55
N LEU A 274 -3.17 -27.82 5.79
CA LEU A 274 -2.01 -27.03 6.16
C LEU A 274 -0.70 -27.76 5.85
N ARG A 275 0.24 -27.07 5.20
CA ARG A 275 1.55 -27.62 4.82
C ARG A 275 2.72 -27.14 5.69
N HIS A 276 2.50 -26.16 6.57
CA HIS A 276 3.53 -25.49 7.37
C HIS A 276 3.04 -25.26 8.81
N GLY A 277 3.93 -25.13 9.79
CA GLY A 277 3.59 -24.75 11.17
C GLY A 277 3.21 -25.93 12.08
N GLU A 278 3.79 -27.09 11.82
CA GLU A 278 3.65 -28.32 12.59
C GLU A 278 4.13 -28.16 14.04
N ASP A 279 5.18 -27.38 14.23
CA ASP A 279 5.82 -27.06 15.49
C ASP A 279 4.92 -26.18 16.38
N VAL A 280 4.29 -25.16 15.79
CA VAL A 280 3.30 -24.31 16.47
C VAL A 280 2.05 -25.11 16.83
N GLN A 281 1.55 -25.97 15.92
CA GLN A 281 0.39 -26.83 16.19
C GLN A 281 0.64 -27.75 17.39
N LEU A 282 1.77 -28.47 17.39
CA LEU A 282 2.14 -29.37 18.49
C LEU A 282 2.22 -28.61 19.82
N THR A 283 2.85 -27.43 19.80
CA THR A 283 2.97 -26.57 20.97
C THR A 283 1.60 -26.18 21.54
N MET A 284 0.67 -25.76 20.68
CA MET A 284 -0.68 -25.36 21.08
C MET A 284 -1.52 -26.53 21.59
N ASN A 285 -1.36 -27.71 21.02
CA ASN A 285 -2.02 -28.93 21.49
C ASN A 285 -1.55 -29.28 22.90
N LEU A 286 -0.23 -29.29 23.15
CA LEU A 286 0.33 -29.55 24.49
C LEU A 286 -0.16 -28.54 25.53
N LEU A 287 -0.19 -27.25 25.20
CA LEU A 287 -0.71 -26.22 26.09
C LEU A 287 -2.22 -26.39 26.35
N SER A 288 -2.98 -26.78 25.33
CA SER A 288 -4.43 -27.03 25.45
C SER A 288 -4.75 -28.23 26.36
N ASP A 289 -3.88 -29.23 26.36
CA ASP A 289 -3.93 -30.39 27.25
C ASP A 289 -3.47 -30.06 28.68
N GLY A 290 -2.97 -28.84 28.92
CA GLY A 290 -2.57 -28.33 30.22
C GLY A 290 -1.12 -28.59 30.60
N TRP A 291 -0.29 -29.06 29.67
CA TRP A 291 1.14 -29.26 29.91
C TRP A 291 1.88 -27.94 30.07
N ARG A 292 2.89 -27.92 30.94
CA ARG A 292 3.83 -26.80 31.03
C ARG A 292 4.96 -26.98 30.03
N LEU A 293 5.42 -25.86 29.49
CA LEU A 293 6.52 -25.83 28.53
C LEU A 293 7.67 -24.96 29.04
N ARG A 294 8.91 -25.35 28.76
CA ARG A 294 10.12 -24.62 29.18
C ARG A 294 11.07 -24.40 28.01
N TYR A 295 12.07 -23.55 28.23
CA TYR A 295 13.16 -23.27 27.31
C TYR A 295 14.51 -23.47 28.00
N GLN A 296 15.49 -24.02 27.27
CA GLN A 296 16.85 -24.28 27.73
C GLN A 296 17.89 -23.59 26.84
N SER A 297 18.47 -22.48 27.34
CA SER A 297 19.49 -21.72 26.60
C SER A 297 20.84 -22.40 26.48
N ASN A 298 21.08 -23.45 27.27
CA ASN A 298 22.30 -24.27 27.23
C ASN A 298 22.16 -25.52 26.33
N ALA A 299 21.01 -25.72 25.70
CA ALA A 299 20.78 -26.78 24.71
C ALA A 299 20.90 -26.18 23.30
N VAL A 300 22.13 -25.89 22.87
CA VAL A 300 22.44 -25.14 21.64
C VAL A 300 22.48 -26.05 20.42
N VAL A 301 21.88 -25.57 19.32
CA VAL A 301 21.98 -26.16 17.99
C VAL A 301 22.31 -25.11 16.94
N TYR A 302 22.95 -25.53 15.86
CA TYR A 302 23.32 -24.69 14.74
C TYR A 302 22.56 -25.11 13.49
N THR A 303 21.80 -24.20 12.90
CA THR A 303 21.08 -24.40 11.63
C THR A 303 21.67 -23.54 10.52
N VAL A 304 21.59 -24.00 9.27
CA VAL A 304 22.11 -23.26 8.12
C VAL A 304 21.12 -22.19 7.69
N ALA A 305 21.54 -20.92 7.70
CA ALA A 305 20.70 -19.81 7.28
C ALA A 305 20.84 -19.49 5.78
N PRO A 306 19.79 -18.95 5.14
CA PRO A 306 19.85 -18.45 3.77
C PRO A 306 20.95 -17.40 3.54
N GLU A 307 21.75 -17.58 2.49
CA GLU A 307 22.76 -16.59 2.06
C GLU A 307 22.25 -15.57 1.02
N THR A 308 20.99 -15.73 0.56
CA THR A 308 20.40 -14.86 -0.47
C THR A 308 19.07 -14.27 -0.03
N LEU A 309 18.78 -13.04 -0.45
CA LEU A 309 17.55 -12.32 -0.10
C LEU A 309 16.30 -13.08 -0.53
N ARG A 310 16.32 -13.72 -1.71
CA ARG A 310 15.19 -14.51 -2.21
C ARG A 310 14.87 -15.69 -1.29
N LYS A 311 15.89 -16.46 -0.87
CA LYS A 311 15.70 -17.58 0.06
C LYS A 311 15.23 -17.08 1.43
N ALA A 312 15.80 -15.98 1.93
CA ALA A 312 15.36 -15.36 3.18
C ALA A 312 13.89 -14.88 3.12
N PHE A 313 13.48 -14.22 2.03
CA PHE A 313 12.10 -13.78 1.82
C PHE A 313 11.11 -14.96 1.81
N LEU A 314 11.42 -16.03 1.08
CA LEU A 314 10.58 -17.23 1.06
C LEU A 314 10.47 -17.89 2.45
N MET A 315 11.56 -17.89 3.22
CA MET A 315 11.57 -18.36 4.61
C MET A 315 10.62 -17.54 5.48
N TYR A 316 10.66 -16.21 5.40
CA TYR A 316 9.75 -15.32 6.14
C TYR A 316 8.30 -15.50 5.74
N VAL A 317 7.99 -15.57 4.44
CA VAL A 317 6.62 -15.80 3.97
C VAL A 317 6.05 -17.10 4.55
N ARG A 318 6.86 -18.16 4.65
CA ARG A 318 6.46 -19.43 5.28
C ARG A 318 6.19 -19.26 6.77
N TRP A 319 7.09 -18.60 7.51
CA TRP A 319 6.93 -18.37 8.95
C TRP A 319 5.72 -17.52 9.28
N GLU A 320 5.53 -16.41 8.55
CA GLU A 320 4.38 -15.52 8.74
C GLU A 320 3.06 -16.22 8.47
N ARG A 321 2.96 -17.03 7.40
CA ARG A 321 1.75 -17.84 7.15
C ARG A 321 1.44 -18.78 8.31
N SER A 322 2.44 -19.48 8.84
CA SER A 322 2.26 -20.34 10.02
C SER A 322 1.82 -19.53 11.24
N ASN A 323 2.47 -18.40 11.50
CA ASN A 323 2.09 -17.50 12.58
C ASN A 323 0.61 -17.11 12.41
N TYR A 324 0.22 -16.43 11.34
CA TYR A 324 -1.15 -15.92 11.21
C TYR A 324 -2.23 -16.99 11.36
N THR A 325 -2.05 -18.15 10.71
CA THR A 325 -2.98 -19.28 10.84
C THR A 325 -3.18 -19.71 12.30
N TYR A 326 -2.10 -19.82 13.06
CA TYR A 326 -2.13 -20.36 14.42
C TYR A 326 -2.40 -19.31 15.50
N TRP A 327 -2.00 -18.06 15.30
CA TRP A 327 -2.40 -16.94 16.14
C TRP A 327 -3.93 -16.76 16.12
N ILE A 328 -4.56 -16.86 14.94
CA ILE A 328 -6.01 -16.70 14.78
C ILE A 328 -6.79 -17.89 15.38
N LEU A 329 -6.36 -19.13 15.15
CA LEU A 329 -7.12 -20.32 15.58
C LEU A 329 -6.79 -20.82 16.99
N GLY A 330 -5.50 -20.84 17.36
CA GLY A 330 -5.03 -21.52 18.57
C GLY A 330 -5.19 -20.69 19.84
N LEU A 331 -4.88 -19.40 19.76
CA LEU A 331 -4.87 -18.52 20.94
C LEU A 331 -6.26 -18.09 21.37
N VAL A 332 -7.18 -17.93 20.42
CA VAL A 332 -8.60 -17.75 20.68
C VAL A 332 -9.14 -18.95 21.46
N LYS A 333 -8.83 -20.18 21.03
CA LYS A 333 -9.25 -21.41 21.71
C LYS A 333 -8.71 -21.52 23.14
N LEU A 334 -7.44 -21.19 23.36
CA LEU A 334 -6.82 -21.15 24.70
C LEU A 334 -7.43 -20.06 25.59
N ALA A 335 -7.59 -18.84 25.07
CA ALA A 335 -8.15 -17.70 25.81
C ALA A 335 -9.61 -17.93 26.22
N PHE A 336 -10.44 -18.51 25.35
CA PHE A 336 -11.84 -18.83 25.68
C PHE A 336 -11.96 -19.95 26.71
N THR A 337 -11.06 -20.94 26.69
CA THR A 337 -11.05 -22.05 27.66
C THR A 337 -10.77 -21.55 29.08
N ASP A 338 -9.83 -20.61 29.22
CA ASP A 338 -9.48 -20.00 30.50
C ASP A 338 -10.46 -18.92 30.96
N ALA A 339 -10.97 -18.07 30.06
CA ALA A 339 -12.02 -17.10 30.39
C ALA A 339 -13.26 -17.81 30.97
N LYS A 340 -13.67 -18.92 30.35
CA LYS A 340 -14.75 -19.78 30.84
C LYS A 340 -14.45 -20.32 32.25
N ARG A 341 -13.23 -20.80 32.52
CA ARG A 341 -12.83 -21.28 33.85
C ARG A 341 -12.80 -20.18 34.91
N LEU A 342 -12.25 -19.00 34.58
CA LEU A 342 -12.13 -17.88 35.51
C LEU A 342 -13.51 -17.36 35.93
N VAL A 343 -14.45 -17.31 34.97
CA VAL A 343 -15.86 -16.98 35.23
C VAL A 343 -16.52 -18.06 36.11
N LEU A 344 -16.32 -19.34 35.80
CA LEU A 344 -16.87 -20.45 36.62
C LEU A 344 -16.30 -20.50 38.04
N ASN A 345 -15.01 -20.15 38.22
CA ASN A 345 -14.35 -20.07 39.53
C ASN A 345 -14.88 -18.87 40.35
N ARG A 346 -15.00 -17.69 39.73
CA ARG A 346 -15.52 -16.49 40.42
C ARG A 346 -17.00 -16.60 40.78
N LEU A 347 -17.78 -17.36 40.01
CA LEU A 347 -19.19 -17.61 40.31
C LEU A 347 -19.41 -18.74 41.34
N GLY A 348 -18.36 -19.40 41.83
CA GLY A 348 -18.47 -20.51 42.78
C GLY A 348 -19.15 -21.77 42.20
N LEU A 349 -19.35 -21.84 40.88
CA LEU A 349 -20.11 -22.89 40.19
C LEU A 349 -19.25 -24.11 39.81
N LEU A 350 -17.94 -24.07 40.05
CA LEU A 350 -17.04 -25.19 39.76
C LEU A 350 -17.35 -26.44 40.60
N SER A 351 -17.94 -26.29 41.79
CA SER A 351 -18.44 -27.40 42.61
C SER A 351 -19.77 -27.99 42.10
N LEU A 352 -20.59 -27.18 41.42
CA LEU A 352 -21.89 -27.61 40.84
C LEU A 352 -21.73 -28.26 39.46
N SER A 353 -20.67 -27.91 38.72
CA SER A 353 -20.30 -28.57 37.46
C SER A 353 -19.82 -30.01 37.65
N GLN A 354 -19.37 -30.39 38.85
CA GLN A 354 -18.88 -31.75 39.13
C GLN A 354 -19.99 -32.73 39.55
N SER A 355 -21.17 -32.26 39.97
CA SER A 355 -22.27 -33.12 40.43
C SER A 355 -23.26 -33.55 39.34
N GLY A 356 -23.19 -32.98 38.13
CA GLY A 356 -24.16 -33.23 37.05
C GLY A 356 -23.63 -33.98 35.82
N ALA A 357 -22.34 -34.32 35.76
CA ALA A 357 -21.72 -34.93 34.56
C ALA A 357 -20.78 -36.10 34.89
N SER A 358 -20.99 -36.76 36.03
CA SER A 358 -20.20 -37.91 36.49
C SER A 358 -20.70 -39.27 35.99
N LEU A 359 -21.51 -39.34 34.93
CA LEU A 359 -22.10 -40.62 34.50
C LEU A 359 -21.78 -41.10 33.08
N ASP A 360 -21.14 -40.32 32.21
CA ASP A 360 -20.84 -40.81 30.84
C ASP A 360 -19.46 -40.43 30.25
N LEU A 361 -18.62 -39.65 30.94
CA LEU A 361 -17.30 -39.24 30.43
C LEU A 361 -16.11 -40.04 31.01
N GLU A 362 -16.34 -40.97 31.95
CA GLU A 362 -15.29 -41.81 32.54
C GLU A 362 -14.82 -42.97 31.64
N LYS A 363 -15.44 -43.20 30.47
CA LYS A 363 -15.14 -44.36 29.61
C LYS A 363 -14.35 -44.08 28.33
N GLN A 364 -13.94 -42.84 28.04
CA GLN A 364 -13.07 -42.58 26.88
C GLN A 364 -11.90 -41.64 27.23
N HIS A 365 -10.72 -42.25 27.33
CA HIS A 365 -9.40 -41.64 27.50
C HIS A 365 -9.11 -41.07 28.89
N GLY A 366 -8.19 -41.75 29.60
CA GLY A 366 -7.69 -41.38 30.93
C GLY A 366 -7.01 -39.99 30.94
N LYS A 367 -7.82 -38.94 31.07
CA LYS A 367 -7.36 -37.57 31.31
C LYS A 367 -6.97 -37.42 32.77
N ARG A 368 -5.70 -37.08 33.03
CA ARG A 368 -5.22 -36.62 34.34
C ARG A 368 -6.18 -35.57 34.88
N VAL A 369 -6.77 -35.84 36.04
CA VAL A 369 -7.59 -34.88 36.78
C VAL A 369 -6.74 -33.65 37.11
N ALA A 370 -7.22 -32.50 36.64
CA ALA A 370 -6.55 -31.21 36.61
C ALA A 370 -6.34 -30.56 37.99
N ASN A 371 -5.44 -31.12 38.82
CA ASN A 371 -4.97 -30.50 40.06
C ASN A 371 -3.47 -30.09 40.02
N ALA A 372 -2.77 -30.31 38.91
CA ALA A 372 -1.42 -29.78 38.70
C ALA A 372 -1.49 -28.27 38.42
N ARG A 373 -0.59 -27.47 39.02
CA ARG A 373 -0.54 -26.00 38.83
C ARG A 373 -0.36 -25.67 37.34
N GLN A 374 -1.47 -25.37 36.67
CA GLN A 374 -1.54 -25.05 35.25
C GLN A 374 -0.69 -23.81 34.90
N PRO A 375 -0.26 -23.66 33.63
CA PRO A 375 0.47 -22.47 33.20
C PRO A 375 -0.30 -21.19 33.54
N ASP A 376 0.41 -20.15 33.97
CA ASP A 376 -0.21 -18.82 34.13
C ASP A 376 -0.33 -18.17 32.75
N PHE A 377 -1.55 -18.20 32.19
CA PHE A 377 -1.86 -17.66 30.88
C PHE A 377 -2.15 -16.15 30.90
N ALA A 378 -2.18 -15.47 32.05
CA ALA A 378 -2.42 -14.03 32.11
C ALA A 378 -1.38 -13.17 31.34
N PRO A 379 -0.07 -13.48 31.40
CA PRO A 379 0.93 -12.81 30.56
C PRO A 379 0.73 -13.13 29.07
N MET A 380 0.27 -14.33 28.74
CA MET A 380 -0.06 -14.73 27.37
C MET A 380 -1.26 -13.94 26.82
N LEU A 381 -2.31 -13.74 27.61
CA LEU A 381 -3.44 -12.86 27.28
C LEU A 381 -2.98 -11.41 27.02
N THR A 382 -2.00 -10.93 27.80
CA THR A 382 -1.44 -9.58 27.65
C THR A 382 -0.65 -9.44 26.35
N ILE A 383 0.10 -10.48 25.96
CA ILE A 383 0.80 -10.56 24.67
C ILE A 383 -0.20 -10.67 23.51
N ILE A 384 -1.27 -11.45 23.68
CA ILE A 384 -2.37 -11.58 22.71
C ILE A 384 -3.05 -10.23 22.51
N CYS A 385 -3.43 -9.51 23.57
CA CYS A 385 -4.04 -8.19 23.46
C CYS A 385 -3.11 -7.17 22.79
N ALA A 386 -1.80 -7.24 23.01
CA ALA A 386 -0.82 -6.39 22.33
C ALA A 386 -0.74 -6.67 20.83
N THR A 387 -0.70 -7.95 20.49
CA THR A 387 -0.55 -8.44 19.11
C THR A 387 -1.85 -8.25 18.34
N CYS A 388 -3.00 -8.51 18.97
CA CYS A 388 -4.32 -8.14 18.50
C CYS A 388 -4.44 -6.64 18.36
N ALA A 389 -3.93 -5.80 19.26
CA ALA A 389 -3.92 -4.35 19.07
C ALA A 389 -3.06 -3.94 17.85
N THR A 390 -1.94 -4.63 17.60
CA THR A 390 -1.13 -4.40 16.39
C THR A 390 -1.86 -4.86 15.12
N LEU A 391 -2.53 -6.01 15.17
CA LEU A 391 -3.39 -6.53 14.11
C LEU A 391 -4.64 -5.68 13.91
N SER A 392 -5.23 -5.10 14.95
CA SER A 392 -6.32 -4.14 14.89
C SER A 392 -5.84 -2.81 14.35
N CYS A 393 -4.56 -2.44 14.46
CA CYS A 393 -4.00 -1.31 13.72
C CYS A 393 -3.85 -1.64 12.23
N VAL A 394 -3.49 -2.88 11.87
CA VAL A 394 -3.39 -3.34 10.48
C VAL A 394 -4.77 -3.60 9.87
N GLU A 395 -5.73 -4.14 10.61
CA GLU A 395 -7.14 -4.32 10.26
C GLU A 395 -7.90 -3.01 10.35
N ALA A 396 -7.56 -2.06 11.21
CA ALA A 396 -8.12 -0.71 11.11
C ALA A 396 -7.52 0.00 9.89
N ALA A 397 -6.24 -0.19 9.57
CA ALA A 397 -5.66 0.31 8.33
C ALA A 397 -6.25 -0.41 7.10
N PHE A 398 -6.53 -1.70 7.17
CA PHE A 398 -7.15 -2.50 6.11
C PHE A 398 -8.64 -2.24 6.01
N CYS A 399 -9.41 -2.15 7.09
CA CYS A 399 -10.81 -1.72 7.12
C CYS A 399 -10.94 -0.22 6.81
N TRP A 400 -9.89 0.58 6.95
CA TRP A 400 -9.86 1.94 6.42
C TRP A 400 -9.56 1.93 4.91
N VAL A 401 -8.66 1.07 4.43
CA VAL A 401 -8.42 0.83 3.00
C VAL A 401 -9.59 0.13 2.30
N TRP A 402 -10.34 -0.73 3.01
CA TRP A 402 -11.43 -1.57 2.50
C TRP A 402 -12.80 -0.94 2.78
N GLY A 403 -12.98 -0.24 3.89
CA GLY A 403 -14.14 0.60 4.18
C GLY A 403 -14.13 1.92 3.40
N ALA A 404 -13.00 2.29 2.79
CA ALA A 404 -12.95 3.28 1.71
C ALA A 404 -13.53 2.75 0.38
N PHE A 405 -13.71 1.43 0.23
CA PHE A 405 -14.59 0.87 -0.82
C PHE A 405 -16.00 0.81 -0.28
N ARG A 406 -16.80 1.83 -0.59
CA ARG A 406 -18.20 1.89 -0.18
C ARG A 406 -19.03 0.78 -0.83
N SER A 407 -20.00 0.33 -0.04
CA SER A 407 -21.16 -0.52 -0.33
C SER A 407 -21.56 -0.61 -1.82
N PRO A 408 -21.54 -1.78 -2.47
CA PRO A 408 -22.09 -2.01 -3.82
C PRO A 408 -23.62 -1.88 -3.94
N TRP A 409 -24.26 -1.35 -2.90
CA TRP A 409 -25.70 -1.34 -2.67
C TRP A 409 -26.21 0.10 -2.76
N VAL A 410 -27.21 0.34 -3.59
CA VAL A 410 -27.91 1.62 -3.71
C VAL A 410 -29.20 1.50 -2.92
N THR A 411 -29.19 1.92 -1.66
CA THR A 411 -30.35 1.86 -0.73
C THR A 411 -30.99 3.22 -0.50
N THR A 412 -30.22 4.31 -0.61
CA THR A 412 -30.69 5.68 -0.43
C THR A 412 -30.00 6.62 -1.42
N MET A 413 -30.72 7.63 -1.90
CA MET A 413 -30.11 8.76 -2.60
C MET A 413 -29.55 9.74 -1.55
N ASN A 414 -28.39 10.37 -1.82
CA ASN A 414 -27.77 11.38 -0.94
C ASN A 414 -27.56 12.70 -1.69
N ILE A 415 -28.35 12.97 -2.73
CA ILE A 415 -28.31 14.23 -3.47
C ILE A 415 -29.57 15.00 -3.11
N PRO A 416 -29.51 15.96 -2.17
CA PRO A 416 -30.68 16.74 -1.80
C PRO A 416 -31.32 17.42 -3.00
N GLY A 417 -32.65 17.47 -3.03
CA GLY A 417 -33.42 18.12 -4.08
C GLY A 417 -33.57 17.28 -5.34
N THR A 418 -33.33 15.96 -5.25
CA THR A 418 -33.51 15.04 -6.38
C THR A 418 -34.43 13.88 -6.03
N VAL A 419 -35.09 13.36 -7.06
CA VAL A 419 -35.94 12.17 -6.99
C VAL A 419 -35.57 11.23 -8.14
N ALA A 420 -35.36 9.94 -7.86
CA ALA A 420 -35.15 8.93 -8.88
C ALA A 420 -36.34 7.99 -8.92
N PHE A 421 -36.99 7.96 -10.08
CA PHE A 421 -38.09 7.06 -10.37
C PHE A 421 -37.54 5.78 -11.01
N THR A 422 -37.95 4.63 -10.47
CA THR A 422 -37.61 3.31 -10.99
C THR A 422 -38.87 2.53 -11.33
N PHE A 423 -38.93 1.97 -12.54
CA PHE A 423 -40.05 1.17 -13.02
C PHE A 423 -39.60 -0.28 -13.23
N ASP A 424 -40.29 -1.23 -12.60
CA ASP A 424 -40.06 -2.67 -12.78
C ASP A 424 -41.07 -3.30 -13.74
N ASP A 425 -40.72 -4.48 -14.23
CA ASP A 425 -41.57 -5.39 -15.02
C ASP A 425 -41.93 -4.89 -16.43
N GLY A 426 -41.27 -3.83 -16.90
CA GLY A 426 -41.33 -3.39 -18.29
C GLY A 426 -40.46 -4.22 -19.24
N PRO A 427 -40.60 -4.08 -20.56
CA PRO A 427 -41.52 -3.17 -21.25
C PRO A 427 -42.93 -3.79 -21.38
N SER A 428 -43.96 -2.98 -21.14
CA SER A 428 -45.39 -3.31 -21.25
C SER A 428 -46.10 -2.32 -22.17
N PHE A 429 -47.37 -2.56 -22.52
CA PHE A 429 -48.15 -1.62 -23.33
C PHE A 429 -48.28 -0.22 -22.69
N TYR A 430 -48.03 -0.13 -21.38
CA TYR A 430 -48.10 1.10 -20.61
C TYR A 430 -46.77 1.89 -20.59
N THR A 431 -45.63 1.26 -20.91
CA THR A 431 -44.33 1.97 -20.93
C THR A 431 -44.36 3.17 -21.86
N ASP A 432 -45.02 3.04 -23.02
CA ASP A 432 -45.13 4.11 -24.01
C ASP A 432 -45.84 5.35 -23.45
N TYR A 433 -46.89 5.13 -22.66
CA TYR A 433 -47.61 6.18 -21.96
C TYR A 433 -46.75 6.82 -20.87
N ILE A 434 -46.05 6.01 -20.07
CA ILE A 434 -45.15 6.51 -19.02
C ILE A 434 -44.04 7.38 -19.62
N LEU A 435 -43.43 6.97 -20.73
CA LEU A 435 -42.43 7.76 -21.45
C LEU A 435 -43.01 9.10 -21.93
N HIS A 436 -44.23 9.10 -22.46
CA HIS A 436 -44.93 10.32 -22.87
C HIS A 436 -45.18 11.28 -21.71
N GLU A 437 -45.58 10.78 -20.53
CA GLU A 437 -45.78 11.61 -19.33
C GLU A 437 -44.47 12.21 -18.82
N PHE A 438 -43.36 11.46 -18.82
CA PHE A 438 -42.05 11.99 -18.41
C PHE A 438 -41.50 13.04 -19.38
N ALA A 439 -41.76 12.88 -20.69
CA ALA A 439 -41.33 13.83 -21.71
C ALA A 439 -41.95 15.22 -21.51
N GLN A 440 -43.21 15.30 -21.06
CA GLN A 440 -43.89 16.58 -20.78
C GLN A 440 -43.18 17.42 -19.70
N PHE A 441 -42.46 16.78 -18.78
CA PHE A 441 -41.75 17.43 -17.68
C PHE A 441 -40.22 17.48 -17.86
N ASN A 442 -39.69 17.08 -19.03
CA ASN A 442 -38.25 16.92 -19.28
C ASN A 442 -37.55 16.10 -18.17
N ALA A 443 -38.23 15.04 -17.72
CA ALA A 443 -37.84 14.20 -16.60
C ALA A 443 -37.22 12.90 -17.11
N THR A 444 -36.28 12.34 -16.34
CA THR A 444 -35.66 11.04 -16.65
C THR A 444 -35.92 10.03 -15.53
N ALA A 445 -35.87 8.74 -15.88
CA ALA A 445 -36.18 7.62 -14.99
C ALA A 445 -35.32 6.41 -15.33
N THR A 446 -35.36 5.38 -14.48
CA THR A 446 -34.68 4.09 -14.74
C THR A 446 -35.71 2.98 -14.90
N PHE A 447 -35.69 2.30 -16.04
CA PHE A 447 -36.58 1.19 -16.36
C PHE A 447 -35.82 -0.13 -16.22
N PHE A 448 -36.26 -0.99 -15.31
CA PHE A 448 -35.71 -2.32 -15.10
C PHE A 448 -36.48 -3.32 -15.96
N LEU A 449 -35.81 -3.85 -16.98
CA LEU A 449 -36.38 -4.86 -17.87
C LEU A 449 -36.37 -6.21 -17.18
N ASP A 450 -37.53 -6.88 -17.17
CA ASP A 450 -37.62 -8.25 -16.65
C ASP A 450 -36.98 -9.23 -17.63
N THR A 451 -35.88 -9.87 -17.21
CA THR A 451 -35.15 -10.82 -18.05
C THR A 451 -35.99 -12.05 -18.41
N SER A 452 -36.94 -12.45 -17.56
CA SER A 452 -37.76 -13.64 -17.83
C SER A 452 -38.75 -13.38 -18.97
N SER A 453 -39.37 -12.20 -18.99
CA SER A 453 -40.29 -11.76 -20.05
C SER A 453 -39.59 -11.22 -21.30
N TRP A 454 -38.38 -10.65 -21.16
CA TRP A 454 -37.61 -10.08 -22.27
C TRP A 454 -36.93 -11.12 -23.16
N LEU A 455 -36.70 -12.33 -22.63
CA LEU A 455 -36.04 -13.43 -23.35
C LEU A 455 -37.03 -14.41 -24.00
N THR A 456 -38.35 -14.27 -23.82
CA THR A 456 -39.34 -15.15 -24.46
C THR A 456 -39.57 -14.84 -25.94
N GLU A 457 -39.85 -15.88 -26.73
CA GLU A 457 -40.05 -15.79 -28.19
C GLU A 457 -41.28 -14.94 -28.61
N GLU A 458 -42.31 -14.84 -27.77
CA GLU A 458 -43.52 -14.04 -28.07
C GLU A 458 -43.26 -12.53 -28.10
N ASN A 459 -42.21 -12.05 -27.43
CA ASN A 459 -41.80 -10.64 -27.43
C ASN A 459 -40.84 -10.28 -28.59
N HIS A 460 -40.70 -11.14 -29.60
CA HIS A 460 -39.90 -10.89 -30.80
C HIS A 460 -40.59 -9.93 -31.81
N SER A 461 -41.71 -9.31 -31.43
CA SER A 461 -42.27 -8.23 -32.23
C SER A 461 -41.34 -7.02 -32.19
N GLY A 462 -40.97 -6.45 -33.35
CA GLY A 462 -40.10 -5.27 -33.43
C GLY A 462 -40.62 -4.04 -32.66
N TYR A 463 -41.86 -4.08 -32.18
CA TYR A 463 -42.48 -3.09 -31.31
C TYR A 463 -41.77 -2.93 -29.96
N TRP A 464 -41.48 -4.02 -29.24
CA TRP A 464 -40.83 -3.94 -27.92
C TRP A 464 -39.39 -3.45 -28.02
N GLU A 465 -38.67 -3.86 -29.06
CA GLU A 465 -37.33 -3.35 -29.36
C GLU A 465 -37.35 -1.86 -29.72
N SER A 466 -38.40 -1.39 -30.41
CA SER A 466 -38.59 0.03 -30.70
C SER A 466 -38.85 0.86 -29.44
N LEU A 467 -39.57 0.30 -28.46
CA LEU A 467 -39.87 0.96 -27.19
C LEU A 467 -38.65 1.06 -26.27
N VAL A 468 -37.84 0.00 -26.22
CA VAL A 468 -36.54 0.00 -25.53
C VAL A 468 -35.56 0.97 -26.17
N ARG A 469 -35.54 1.07 -27.51
CA ARG A 469 -34.75 2.06 -28.24
C ARG A 469 -35.18 3.48 -27.89
N ARG A 470 -36.48 3.77 -27.95
CA ARG A 470 -37.07 5.06 -27.58
C ARG A 470 -36.74 5.45 -26.13
N THR A 471 -36.80 4.49 -25.20
CA THR A 471 -36.46 4.72 -23.78
C THR A 471 -35.03 5.30 -23.62
N VAL A 472 -34.06 4.80 -24.38
CA VAL A 472 -32.68 5.30 -24.34
C VAL A 472 -32.52 6.63 -25.09
N GLU A 473 -33.20 6.78 -26.23
CA GLU A 473 -33.19 8.02 -27.03
C GLU A 473 -33.79 9.21 -26.27
N ASP A 474 -34.86 8.98 -25.51
CA ASP A 474 -35.51 9.96 -24.62
C ASP A 474 -34.67 10.26 -23.35
N GLY A 475 -33.50 9.62 -23.20
CA GLY A 475 -32.52 9.92 -22.15
C GLY A 475 -32.70 9.13 -20.84
N HIS A 476 -33.62 8.17 -20.79
CA HIS A 476 -33.80 7.29 -19.64
C HIS A 476 -32.69 6.22 -19.55
N LEU A 477 -32.60 5.58 -18.38
CA LEU A 477 -31.63 4.53 -18.10
C LEU A 477 -32.29 3.16 -18.08
N ILE A 478 -31.62 2.15 -18.63
CA ILE A 478 -32.08 0.76 -18.59
C ILE A 478 -31.30 -0.02 -17.54
N GLY A 479 -32.03 -0.67 -16.63
CA GLY A 479 -31.53 -1.69 -15.70
C GLY A 479 -32.11 -3.07 -16.03
N LEU A 480 -31.66 -4.10 -15.32
CA LEU A 480 -32.20 -5.46 -15.44
C LEU A 480 -32.79 -5.92 -14.10
N THR A 481 -33.94 -6.57 -14.16
CA THR A 481 -34.54 -7.28 -13.03
C THR A 481 -34.87 -8.72 -13.46
N THR A 482 -34.98 -9.64 -12.51
CA THR A 482 -35.36 -11.02 -12.81
C THR A 482 -36.62 -11.36 -12.03
N LYS A 483 -37.72 -11.72 -12.69
CA LYS A 483 -38.90 -12.27 -12.02
C LYS A 483 -38.59 -13.65 -11.43
N SER A 484 -39.02 -13.87 -10.21
CA SER A 484 -38.97 -15.15 -9.49
C SER A 484 -40.36 -15.59 -9.08
N CYS A 485 -41.34 -15.43 -9.97
CA CYS A 485 -42.68 -15.94 -9.72
C CYS A 485 -42.75 -17.40 -10.20
N ASP A 486 -42.16 -18.34 -9.44
CA ASP A 486 -42.52 -19.78 -9.44
C ASP A 486 -41.69 -20.56 -8.40
N GLY A 487 -41.93 -20.31 -7.11
CA GLY A 487 -41.79 -21.28 -6.00
C GLY A 487 -40.45 -22.01 -5.76
N GLY A 488 -39.38 -21.71 -6.50
CA GLY A 488 -38.06 -22.33 -6.36
C GLY A 488 -36.99 -21.27 -6.11
N SER A 489 -36.08 -21.52 -5.16
CA SER A 489 -34.90 -20.65 -4.95
C SER A 489 -34.10 -20.56 -6.25
N PRO A 490 -33.95 -19.39 -6.87
CA PRO A 490 -33.19 -19.28 -8.11
C PRO A 490 -31.73 -19.70 -7.85
N ASN A 491 -31.19 -20.56 -8.72
CA ASN A 491 -29.78 -20.89 -8.70
C ASN A 491 -29.01 -19.68 -9.25
N TYR A 492 -27.99 -19.21 -8.51
CA TYR A 492 -27.18 -18.05 -8.90
C TYR A 492 -26.62 -18.15 -10.34
N ASP A 493 -26.29 -19.36 -10.80
CA ASP A 493 -25.79 -19.58 -12.16
C ASP A 493 -26.86 -19.31 -13.23
N GLU A 494 -28.14 -19.59 -12.95
CA GLU A 494 -29.27 -19.30 -13.86
C GLU A 494 -29.53 -17.80 -13.95
N THR A 495 -29.57 -17.11 -12.80
CA THR A 495 -29.72 -15.65 -12.76
C THR A 495 -28.58 -14.96 -13.49
N LYS A 496 -27.34 -15.43 -13.31
CA LYS A 496 -26.15 -14.91 -14.00
C LYS A 496 -26.24 -15.10 -15.52
N HIS A 497 -26.69 -16.27 -15.97
CA HIS A 497 -26.83 -16.57 -17.40
C HIS A 497 -27.91 -15.69 -18.04
N ALA A 498 -29.09 -15.58 -17.42
CA ALA A 498 -30.18 -14.75 -17.91
C ALA A 498 -29.78 -13.26 -18.01
N LEU A 499 -29.05 -12.74 -17.02
CA LEU A 499 -28.52 -11.38 -17.05
C LEU A 499 -27.49 -11.16 -18.17
N ALA A 500 -26.62 -12.15 -18.43
CA ALA A 500 -25.64 -12.07 -19.50
C ALA A 500 -26.31 -12.07 -20.89
N GLU A 501 -27.30 -12.93 -21.08
CA GLU A 501 -28.04 -13.06 -22.34
C GLU A 501 -28.90 -11.82 -22.63
N ALA A 502 -29.61 -11.30 -21.62
CA ALA A 502 -30.38 -10.07 -21.75
C ALA A 502 -29.48 -8.87 -22.14
N ARG A 503 -28.28 -8.77 -21.57
CA ARG A 503 -27.29 -7.75 -21.96
C ARG A 503 -26.81 -7.88 -23.38
N GLU A 504 -26.57 -9.11 -23.84
CA GLU A 504 -26.14 -9.35 -25.21
C GLU A 504 -27.23 -8.92 -26.18
N ARG A 505 -28.50 -9.27 -25.92
CA ARG A 505 -29.65 -8.86 -26.73
C ARG A 505 -29.82 -7.35 -26.78
N ILE A 506 -29.78 -6.68 -25.63
CA ILE A 506 -29.81 -5.21 -25.53
C ILE A 506 -28.63 -4.61 -26.31
N GLY A 507 -27.44 -5.19 -26.17
CA GLY A 507 -26.24 -4.82 -26.93
C GLY A 507 -26.47 -4.88 -28.44
N ARG A 508 -27.10 -5.94 -28.97
CA ARG A 508 -27.39 -6.07 -30.41
C ARG A 508 -28.33 -4.99 -30.93
N ILE A 509 -29.33 -4.56 -30.15
CA ILE A 509 -30.24 -3.45 -30.52
C ILE A 509 -29.42 -2.17 -30.76
N PHE A 510 -28.45 -1.90 -29.88
CA PHE A 510 -27.64 -0.69 -29.86
C PHE A 510 -26.39 -0.73 -30.77
N VAL A 511 -25.87 -1.91 -31.11
CA VAL A 511 -24.77 -2.06 -32.11
C VAL A 511 -25.21 -1.63 -33.52
N SER A 512 -26.51 -1.60 -33.80
CA SER A 512 -27.07 -1.14 -35.08
C SER A 512 -27.23 0.39 -35.22
N SER A 513 -27.13 1.16 -34.12
CA SER A 513 -27.23 2.62 -34.17
C SER A 513 -25.87 3.28 -33.87
N THR A 514 -25.43 4.13 -34.79
CA THR A 514 -24.11 4.79 -34.77
C THR A 514 -23.90 5.80 -33.63
N SER A 515 -24.82 5.92 -32.65
CA SER A 515 -24.73 6.95 -31.60
C SER A 515 -24.79 6.45 -30.14
N SER A 516 -24.96 5.16 -29.85
CA SER A 516 -25.06 4.71 -28.45
C SER A 516 -23.71 4.39 -27.83
N SER A 517 -23.04 5.44 -27.36
CA SER A 517 -21.91 5.34 -26.47
C SER A 517 -22.25 4.64 -25.14
N GLY A 518 -21.77 3.40 -24.96
CA GLY A 518 -21.34 2.88 -23.65
C GLY A 518 -22.38 2.60 -22.56
N ARG A 519 -23.68 2.67 -22.82
CA ARG A 519 -24.71 2.37 -21.80
C ARG A 519 -25.12 0.89 -21.82
N HIS A 520 -24.25 0.01 -21.31
CA HIS A 520 -24.67 -1.34 -20.93
C HIS A 520 -25.43 -1.28 -19.58
N PRO A 521 -26.49 -2.09 -19.38
CA PRO A 521 -27.20 -2.13 -18.10
C PRO A 521 -26.26 -2.64 -17.00
N MET A 522 -25.70 -1.75 -16.17
CA MET A 522 -24.81 -2.06 -15.03
C MET A 522 -25.58 -2.23 -13.71
N TYR A 523 -26.85 -1.83 -13.71
CA TYR A 523 -27.72 -1.84 -12.53
C TYR A 523 -28.65 -3.03 -12.59
N VAL A 524 -28.68 -3.79 -11.50
CA VAL A 524 -29.51 -4.97 -11.36
C VAL A 524 -30.38 -4.83 -10.12
N ARG A 525 -31.65 -5.17 -10.26
CA ARG A 525 -32.54 -5.41 -9.12
C ARG A 525 -32.58 -6.91 -8.87
N ALA A 526 -32.15 -7.32 -7.68
CA ALA A 526 -32.14 -8.73 -7.30
C ALA A 526 -33.57 -9.21 -6.99
N PRO A 527 -33.91 -10.48 -7.28
CA PRO A 527 -35.21 -11.03 -6.95
C PRO A 527 -35.43 -11.06 -5.42
N PRO A 528 -36.69 -11.00 -4.93
CA PRO A 528 -37.01 -10.94 -3.51
C PRO A 528 -36.39 -12.08 -2.67
N GLU A 529 -36.23 -13.26 -3.27
CA GLU A 529 -35.68 -14.46 -2.63
C GLU A 529 -34.13 -14.46 -2.60
N CYS A 530 -33.48 -13.55 -3.33
CA CYS A 530 -32.03 -13.38 -3.29
C CYS A 530 -31.66 -12.56 -2.05
N THR A 531 -31.40 -13.24 -0.93
CA THR A 531 -30.99 -12.61 0.34
C THR A 531 -29.52 -12.87 0.68
N MET A 532 -28.98 -12.13 1.65
CA MET A 532 -27.63 -12.36 2.19
C MET A 532 -27.47 -13.77 2.80
N GLN A 533 -28.54 -14.38 3.33
CA GLN A 533 -28.47 -15.74 3.88
C GLN A 533 -28.19 -16.82 2.82
N ASN A 534 -28.58 -16.55 1.57
CA ASN A 534 -28.52 -17.51 0.47
C ASN A 534 -27.21 -17.36 -0.33
N GLY A 535 -26.37 -16.36 0.00
CA GLY A 535 -25.11 -16.03 -0.70
C GLY A 535 -25.26 -15.51 -2.13
N CYS A 536 -26.49 -15.47 -2.68
CA CYS A 536 -26.81 -15.00 -4.03
C CYS A 536 -26.36 -13.55 -4.24
N VAL A 537 -26.63 -12.69 -3.27
CA VAL A 537 -26.37 -11.25 -3.35
C VAL A 537 -24.88 -10.91 -3.31
N GLU A 538 -24.11 -11.63 -2.50
CA GLU A 538 -22.65 -11.49 -2.42
C GLU A 538 -21.98 -11.91 -3.74
N LYS A 539 -22.47 -12.98 -4.36
CA LYS A 539 -21.91 -13.47 -5.62
C LYS A 539 -22.21 -12.55 -6.81
N LEU A 540 -23.42 -11.99 -6.89
CA LEU A 540 -23.76 -10.98 -7.91
C LEU A 540 -22.88 -9.73 -7.76
N THR A 541 -22.64 -9.32 -6.51
CA THR A 541 -21.72 -8.22 -6.19
C THR A 541 -20.27 -8.51 -6.63
N LEU A 542 -19.77 -9.72 -6.38
CA LEU A 542 -18.42 -10.15 -6.78
C LEU A 542 -18.23 -10.19 -8.31
N ASP A 543 -19.30 -10.41 -9.06
CA ASP A 543 -19.32 -10.33 -10.53
C ASP A 543 -19.41 -8.90 -11.08
N GLY A 544 -19.33 -7.88 -10.20
CA GLY A 544 -19.35 -6.47 -10.60
C GLY A 544 -20.75 -5.89 -10.84
N GLN A 545 -21.82 -6.56 -10.38
CA GLN A 545 -23.18 -6.03 -10.46
C GLN A 545 -23.42 -4.96 -9.38
N ARG A 546 -24.07 -3.85 -9.73
CA ARG A 546 -24.53 -2.85 -8.75
C ARG A 546 -26.00 -3.05 -8.44
N LEU A 547 -26.30 -3.29 -7.16
CA LEU A 547 -27.64 -3.68 -6.72
C LEU A 547 -28.44 -2.49 -6.21
N VAL A 548 -29.68 -2.34 -6.70
CA VAL A 548 -30.57 -1.23 -6.35
C VAL A 548 -31.71 -1.73 -5.47
N PHE A 549 -31.73 -1.29 -4.21
CA PHE A 549 -32.75 -1.62 -3.21
C PHE A 549 -33.68 -0.42 -2.97
N PRO A 550 -34.97 -0.63 -2.69
CA PRO A 550 -35.92 0.46 -2.51
C PRO A 550 -35.60 1.26 -1.23
N GLY A 551 -35.69 2.59 -1.32
CA GLY A 551 -35.58 3.50 -0.18
C GLY A 551 -36.93 3.83 0.48
N ILE A 552 -38.03 3.74 -0.27
CA ILE A 552 -39.43 3.84 0.20
C ILE A 552 -40.26 2.85 -0.64
N ASN A 553 -40.93 1.90 0.01
CA ASN A 553 -41.74 0.85 -0.63
C ASN A 553 -43.12 1.40 -1.04
N SER A 554 -43.46 1.33 -2.33
CA SER A 554 -44.83 0.94 -2.72
C SER A 554 -44.80 -0.58 -2.78
N GLU A 555 -45.36 -1.25 -1.77
CA GLU A 555 -45.45 -2.70 -1.78
C GLU A 555 -46.48 -3.18 -2.79
N ASP A 556 -46.23 -4.39 -3.26
CA ASP A 556 -46.96 -5.15 -4.28
C ASP A 556 -48.48 -5.13 -4.02
N PRO A 557 -49.33 -4.77 -5.01
CA PRO A 557 -50.78 -4.85 -4.86
C PRO A 557 -51.27 -6.26 -4.51
N HIS A 558 -50.44 -7.29 -4.67
CA HIS A 558 -50.77 -8.66 -4.31
C HIS A 558 -50.72 -8.97 -2.79
N ASP A 559 -50.00 -8.19 -1.98
CA ASP A 559 -49.81 -8.48 -0.54
C ASP A 559 -50.57 -7.54 0.42
N ASP A 560 -50.95 -6.32 0.02
CA ASP A 560 -51.85 -5.45 0.81
C ASP A 560 -52.71 -4.53 -0.09
N PRO A 561 -54.00 -4.84 -0.31
CA PRO A 561 -54.88 -4.06 -1.18
C PRO A 561 -55.24 -2.66 -0.62
N GLY A 562 -54.68 -2.24 0.51
CA GLY A 562 -55.02 -1.00 1.22
C GLY A 562 -54.09 0.20 1.02
N ARG A 563 -52.92 0.05 0.38
CA ARG A 563 -51.95 1.16 0.18
C ARG A 563 -51.81 1.53 -1.29
N ASP A 564 -52.82 2.23 -1.77
CA ASP A 564 -52.82 2.90 -3.06
C ASP A 564 -51.70 3.94 -3.15
N LEU A 565 -51.21 4.25 -4.37
CA LEU A 565 -50.37 5.42 -4.66
C LEU A 565 -51.04 6.76 -4.27
N ASN A 566 -52.34 6.72 -3.97
CA ASN A 566 -53.14 7.79 -3.36
C ASN A 566 -53.16 7.78 -1.82
N SER A 567 -52.36 6.95 -1.16
CA SER A 567 -52.30 6.91 0.31
C SER A 567 -51.80 8.26 0.83
N THR A 568 -52.63 8.89 1.65
CA THR A 568 -52.40 10.19 2.30
C THR A 568 -51.07 10.29 3.05
N SER A 569 -50.44 9.16 3.40
CA SER A 569 -49.12 9.12 4.02
C SER A 569 -47.99 9.55 3.06
N PHE A 570 -47.99 9.09 1.81
CA PHE A 570 -46.91 9.42 0.87
C PHE A 570 -46.93 10.91 0.48
N LEU A 571 -48.12 11.45 0.21
CA LEU A 571 -48.29 12.88 -0.02
C LEU A 571 -47.95 13.69 1.24
N SER A 572 -48.19 13.18 2.45
CA SER A 572 -47.77 13.85 3.68
C SER A 572 -46.24 13.88 3.88
N ASP A 573 -45.55 12.81 3.46
CA ASP A 573 -44.09 12.74 3.48
C ASP A 573 -43.48 13.71 2.46
N LEU A 574 -44.07 13.80 1.27
CA LEU A 574 -43.71 14.82 0.29
C LEU A 574 -44.06 16.23 0.79
N GLU A 575 -45.20 16.43 1.45
CA GLU A 575 -45.64 17.71 2.02
C GLU A 575 -44.71 18.21 3.14
N SER A 576 -44.14 17.31 3.94
CA SER A 576 -43.20 17.64 5.02
C SER A 576 -41.73 17.71 4.59
N ALA A 577 -41.39 17.24 3.38
CA ALA A 577 -40.02 17.20 2.89
C ALA A 577 -39.46 18.57 2.46
N ASP A 578 -38.25 18.87 2.92
CA ASP A 578 -37.45 20.03 2.52
C ASP A 578 -36.54 19.64 1.34
N PRO A 579 -36.71 20.24 0.14
CA PRO A 579 -35.88 19.95 -1.03
C PRO A 579 -34.38 20.20 -0.79
N GLU A 580 -33.98 21.06 0.15
CA GLU A 580 -32.55 21.27 0.43
C GLU A 580 -31.91 20.14 1.25
N LYS A 581 -32.71 19.26 1.85
CA LYS A 581 -32.23 18.22 2.78
C LYS A 581 -32.66 16.81 2.41
N SER A 582 -33.74 16.67 1.65
CA SER A 582 -34.36 15.39 1.33
C SER A 582 -34.03 14.94 -0.10
N SER A 583 -34.07 13.63 -0.32
CA SER A 583 -34.01 13.03 -1.65
C SER A 583 -34.71 11.68 -1.65
N PHE A 584 -35.28 11.29 -2.79
CA PHE A 584 -36.22 10.17 -2.87
C PHE A 584 -35.81 9.13 -3.92
N LEU A 585 -35.83 7.86 -3.56
CA LEU A 585 -35.73 6.74 -4.50
C LEU A 585 -37.06 5.99 -4.51
N ILE A 586 -37.80 6.08 -5.62
CA ILE A 586 -39.17 5.59 -5.74
C ILE A 586 -39.19 4.37 -6.65
N ARG A 587 -39.88 3.32 -6.19
CA ARG A 587 -40.19 2.12 -6.97
C ARG A 587 -41.63 2.17 -7.44
N MET A 588 -41.87 1.81 -8.69
CA MET A 588 -43.18 1.63 -9.32
C MET A 588 -43.10 0.45 -10.29
N HIS A 589 -44.25 -0.06 -10.73
CA HIS A 589 -44.37 -1.14 -11.72
C HIS A 589 -45.01 -0.61 -13.00
N ASP A 590 -44.73 -1.24 -14.14
CA ASP A 590 -45.22 -0.82 -15.45
C ASP A 590 -46.68 -1.25 -15.73
N THR A 591 -47.62 -0.67 -14.98
CA THR A 591 -49.05 -1.05 -14.94
C THR A 591 -49.98 0.08 -15.41
N GLU A 592 -51.23 -0.27 -15.74
CA GLU A 592 -52.29 0.70 -16.11
C GLU A 592 -52.48 1.80 -15.05
N GLN A 593 -52.47 1.41 -13.77
CA GLN A 593 -52.65 2.34 -12.66
C GLN A 593 -51.50 3.33 -12.56
N THR A 594 -50.26 2.86 -12.76
CA THR A 594 -49.08 3.73 -12.78
C THR A 594 -49.13 4.69 -13.95
N ALA A 595 -49.51 4.23 -15.15
CA ALA A 595 -49.68 5.10 -16.31
C ALA A 595 -50.65 6.26 -16.01
N LEU A 596 -51.81 6.00 -15.40
CA LEU A 596 -52.80 7.03 -15.09
C LEU A 596 -52.38 8.03 -13.99
N THR A 597 -51.48 7.65 -13.09
CA THR A 597 -51.16 8.44 -11.87
C THR A 597 -49.79 9.11 -11.91
N VAL A 598 -48.87 8.60 -12.73
CA VAL A 598 -47.45 9.03 -12.70
C VAL A 598 -47.26 10.49 -13.11
N GLY A 599 -48.05 11.03 -14.05
CA GLY A 599 -47.96 12.42 -14.48
C GLY A 599 -48.20 13.41 -13.32
N GLY A 600 -49.25 13.18 -12.53
CA GLY A 600 -49.56 14.00 -11.34
C GLY A 600 -48.51 13.89 -10.22
N LEU A 601 -47.88 12.71 -10.10
CA LEU A 601 -46.80 12.47 -9.15
C LEU A 601 -45.52 13.24 -9.54
N VAL A 602 -45.08 13.12 -10.80
CA VAL A 602 -43.92 13.87 -11.31
C VAL A 602 -44.15 15.37 -11.16
N GLN A 603 -45.36 15.84 -11.51
CA GLN A 603 -45.72 17.25 -11.36
C GLN A 603 -45.60 17.74 -9.91
N SER A 604 -46.01 16.93 -8.93
CA SER A 604 -45.96 17.28 -7.51
C SER A 604 -44.52 17.39 -6.99
N PHE A 605 -43.63 16.48 -7.39
CA PHE A 605 -42.20 16.56 -7.05
C PHE A 605 -41.53 17.77 -7.70
N VAL A 606 -41.81 18.02 -8.98
CA VAL A 606 -41.25 19.16 -9.72
C VAL A 606 -41.75 20.49 -9.14
N HIS A 607 -43.05 20.60 -8.84
CA HIS A 607 -43.63 21.80 -8.22
C HIS A 607 -43.03 22.10 -6.85
N LYS A 608 -42.66 21.04 -6.11
CA LYS A 608 -42.00 21.18 -4.81
C LYS A 608 -40.50 21.48 -4.89
N GLY A 609 -39.91 21.47 -6.09
CA GLY A 609 -38.50 21.80 -6.31
C GLY A 609 -37.55 20.60 -6.35
N PHE A 610 -38.07 19.36 -6.43
CA PHE A 610 -37.25 18.18 -6.66
C PHE A 610 -37.02 17.97 -8.15
N LYS A 611 -35.79 17.59 -8.53
CA LYS A 611 -35.42 17.27 -9.91
C LYS A 611 -35.45 15.75 -10.15
N PRO A 612 -36.26 15.25 -11.12
CA PRO A 612 -36.23 13.86 -11.56
C PRO A 612 -34.90 13.51 -12.23
N ILE A 613 -34.27 12.41 -11.79
CA ILE A 613 -32.99 11.90 -12.32
C ILE A 613 -33.01 10.38 -12.44
N THR A 614 -32.09 9.81 -13.24
CA THR A 614 -31.89 8.35 -13.27
C THR A 614 -31.10 7.86 -12.05
N VAL A 615 -31.17 6.56 -11.76
CA VAL A 615 -30.33 5.91 -10.73
C VAL A 615 -28.85 6.06 -11.09
N GLY A 616 -28.51 6.01 -12.38
CA GLY A 616 -27.16 6.28 -12.86
C GLY A 616 -26.70 7.70 -12.50
N ASP A 617 -27.54 8.71 -12.71
CA ASP A 617 -27.23 10.10 -12.36
C ASP A 617 -27.11 10.32 -10.85
N CYS A 618 -27.88 9.58 -10.05
CA CYS A 618 -27.73 9.56 -8.60
C CYS A 618 -26.30 9.15 -8.20
N ILE A 619 -25.72 8.21 -8.93
CA ILE A 619 -24.41 7.63 -8.60
C ILE A 619 -23.27 8.43 -9.24
N VAL A 620 -23.46 8.94 -10.47
CA VAL A 620 -22.47 9.75 -11.18
C VAL A 620 -22.16 11.04 -10.42
N LYS A 621 -23.15 11.64 -9.77
CA LYS A 621 -22.95 12.81 -8.90
C LYS A 621 -22.47 12.49 -7.47
N MET A 622 -22.47 11.22 -7.05
CA MET A 622 -21.77 10.75 -5.83
C MET A 622 -20.26 10.57 -6.02
N GLY A 623 -19.70 11.00 -7.15
CA GLY A 623 -18.25 10.98 -7.40
C GLY A 623 -17.74 9.71 -8.10
N VAL A 624 -18.63 8.95 -8.75
CA VAL A 624 -18.24 7.89 -9.70
C VAL A 624 -18.28 8.47 -11.11
N SER A 625 -17.16 8.96 -11.62
CA SER A 625 -17.02 9.09 -13.07
C SER A 625 -16.71 7.69 -13.63
N ASP A 626 -17.73 7.00 -14.14
CA ASP A 626 -17.46 6.10 -15.26
C ASP A 626 -17.06 7.02 -16.42
N ASN A 627 -15.75 7.24 -16.59
CA ASN A 627 -15.19 7.99 -17.71
C ASN A 627 -15.31 7.16 -18.99
N LEU A 628 -16.54 7.08 -19.49
CA LEU A 628 -16.87 6.76 -20.87
C LEU A 628 -17.59 7.99 -21.45
N ASN A 629 -16.88 9.11 -21.50
CA ASN A 629 -17.22 10.19 -22.42
C ASN A 629 -16.75 9.77 -23.82
N ILE A 630 -17.61 9.04 -24.52
CA ILE A 630 -17.62 9.05 -25.97
C ILE A 630 -18.34 10.34 -26.36
N GLN A 631 -17.58 11.34 -26.81
CA GLN A 631 -18.12 12.37 -27.67
C GLN A 631 -18.04 11.83 -29.09
N VAL A 632 -19.19 11.44 -29.67
CA VAL A 632 -19.31 11.28 -31.12
C VAL A 632 -19.42 12.68 -31.69
N ALA A 633 -18.39 13.08 -32.43
CA ALA A 633 -18.49 14.14 -33.42
C ALA A 633 -19.47 13.66 -34.50
N ALA A 634 -20.58 14.37 -34.66
CA ALA A 634 -21.43 14.29 -35.82
C ALA A 634 -20.94 15.34 -36.81
N ASN A 635 -20.35 14.91 -37.93
CA ASN A 635 -20.79 15.25 -39.29
C ASN A 635 -19.81 14.75 -40.37
N ASP A 636 -20.42 14.40 -41.51
CA ASP A 636 -19.89 14.26 -42.87
C ASP A 636 -18.93 13.12 -43.23
N VAL A 637 -19.47 12.07 -43.87
CA VAL A 637 -19.18 11.76 -45.28
C VAL A 637 -20.41 11.10 -45.91
N GLY A 638 -20.96 11.76 -46.93
CA GLY A 638 -22.06 11.29 -47.76
C GLY A 638 -21.72 10.09 -48.64
N ALA A 639 -22.77 9.37 -49.02
CA ALA A 639 -22.73 8.36 -50.06
C ALA A 639 -22.51 9.01 -51.44
N GLY A 640 -21.56 8.49 -52.21
CA GLY A 640 -21.36 8.84 -53.61
C GLY A 640 -20.01 8.41 -54.15
N ASP A 641 -19.87 7.14 -54.52
CA ASP A 641 -19.47 6.79 -55.89
C ASP A 641 -19.39 5.26 -56.07
N ALA A 642 -20.06 4.82 -57.12
CA ALA A 642 -20.06 3.46 -57.61
C ALA A 642 -18.92 3.25 -58.63
N ILE A 643 -18.68 1.96 -58.92
CA ILE A 643 -18.01 1.39 -60.11
C ILE A 643 -16.51 1.09 -59.96
N ALA A 644 -16.16 -0.20 -59.83
CA ALA A 644 -15.60 -0.97 -60.95
C ALA A 644 -15.45 -2.47 -60.61
N ILE A 645 -16.11 -3.28 -61.44
CA ILE A 645 -16.03 -4.72 -61.53
C ILE A 645 -14.69 -5.10 -62.17
N GLY A 646 -13.98 -6.07 -61.58
CA GLY A 646 -12.81 -6.73 -62.18
C GLY A 646 -12.75 -8.19 -61.77
N GLN A 647 -13.25 -9.08 -62.63
CA GLN A 647 -13.13 -10.52 -62.52
C GLN A 647 -11.66 -10.97 -62.70
N SER A 648 -11.20 -11.93 -61.89
CA SER A 648 -10.43 -13.07 -62.43
C SER A 648 -10.48 -14.28 -61.50
N SER A 649 -10.68 -15.42 -62.15
CA SER A 649 -10.79 -16.79 -61.68
C SER A 649 -9.48 -17.38 -61.17
N GLY A 650 -9.55 -18.29 -60.20
CA GLY A 650 -8.45 -19.20 -59.90
C GLY A 650 -8.70 -20.06 -58.66
N SER A 651 -9.20 -21.27 -58.89
CA SER A 651 -9.19 -22.38 -57.94
C SER A 651 -7.75 -22.77 -57.57
N ASP A 652 -7.46 -22.96 -56.29
CA ASP A 652 -6.78 -24.18 -55.82
C ASP A 652 -6.75 -24.24 -54.28
N GLY A 653 -7.13 -25.40 -53.77
CA GLY A 653 -7.06 -25.74 -52.36
C GLY A 653 -5.62 -25.96 -51.93
N GLY A 654 -5.20 -25.21 -50.91
CA GLY A 654 -3.96 -25.40 -50.19
C GLY A 654 -4.10 -24.80 -48.80
N ILE A 655 -4.13 -25.67 -47.79
CA ILE A 655 -4.15 -25.30 -46.37
C ILE A 655 -2.92 -24.43 -46.10
N THR A 656 -3.11 -23.13 -45.91
CA THR A 656 -2.09 -22.22 -45.39
C THR A 656 -2.18 -22.18 -43.86
N PRO A 657 -1.04 -22.03 -43.15
CA PRO A 657 -1.02 -22.03 -41.69
C PRO A 657 -1.72 -20.78 -41.17
N VAL A 658 -2.47 -20.95 -40.08
CA VAL A 658 -3.09 -19.94 -39.23
C VAL A 658 -2.38 -18.59 -39.32
N GLU A 659 -3.06 -17.61 -39.90
CA GLU A 659 -2.60 -16.23 -39.99
C GLU A 659 -2.24 -15.69 -38.59
N SER A 660 -1.07 -15.08 -38.53
CA SER A 660 -0.58 -14.28 -37.42
C SER A 660 -1.61 -13.26 -36.95
N GLU A 661 -1.76 -13.15 -35.62
CA GLU A 661 -2.58 -12.15 -34.92
C GLU A 661 -2.51 -10.75 -35.55
N PRO A 662 -3.62 -9.98 -35.52
CA PRO A 662 -3.65 -8.63 -36.08
C PRO A 662 -2.63 -7.74 -35.38
N LYS A 663 -1.66 -7.22 -36.16
CA LYS A 663 -0.69 -6.20 -35.75
C LYS A 663 -1.44 -4.97 -35.22
N GLY A 664 -1.64 -4.91 -33.90
CA GLY A 664 -2.30 -3.78 -33.24
C GLY A 664 -3.02 -4.14 -31.94
N TYR A 665 -3.33 -5.41 -31.72
CA TYR A 665 -3.89 -5.86 -30.43
C TYR A 665 -2.80 -5.90 -29.35
N ILE A 666 -3.06 -5.24 -28.22
CA ILE A 666 -2.20 -5.26 -27.03
C ILE A 666 -3.02 -5.87 -25.91
N ASP A 667 -2.57 -7.00 -25.38
CA ASP A 667 -3.21 -7.63 -24.22
C ASP A 667 -3.10 -6.67 -23.00
N PRO A 668 -4.23 -6.34 -22.33
CA PRO A 668 -4.22 -5.54 -21.10
C PRO A 668 -3.28 -6.08 -20.01
N LYS A 669 -3.04 -7.39 -19.95
CA LYS A 669 -2.07 -7.99 -19.02
C LYS A 669 -0.63 -7.67 -19.40
N GLU A 670 -0.31 -7.70 -20.69
CA GLU A 670 1.00 -7.35 -21.23
C GLU A 670 1.30 -5.86 -21.00
N GLU A 671 0.31 -4.99 -21.23
CA GLU A 671 0.42 -3.55 -20.98
C GLU A 671 0.68 -3.24 -19.49
N ARG A 672 -0.05 -3.90 -18.58
CA ARG A 672 0.15 -3.73 -17.13
C ARG A 672 1.53 -4.22 -16.67
N ALA A 673 1.99 -5.36 -17.19
CA ALA A 673 3.31 -5.90 -16.89
C ALA A 673 4.43 -4.96 -17.38
N PHE A 674 4.26 -4.35 -18.55
CA PHE A 674 5.17 -3.34 -19.07
C PHE A 674 5.28 -2.12 -18.15
N VAL A 675 4.15 -1.53 -17.74
CA VAL A 675 4.14 -0.36 -16.84
C VAL A 675 4.82 -0.69 -15.51
N TRP A 676 4.55 -1.87 -14.94
CA TRP A 676 5.19 -2.33 -13.70
C TRP A 676 6.72 -2.43 -13.82
N ARG A 677 7.22 -2.93 -14.94
CA ARG A 677 8.67 -2.98 -15.21
C ARG A 677 9.26 -1.58 -15.32
N LEU A 678 8.55 -0.69 -16.00
CA LEU A 678 9.00 0.70 -16.15
C LEU A 678 9.07 1.40 -14.78
N ASP A 679 8.06 1.20 -13.93
CA ASP A 679 8.04 1.69 -12.54
C ASP A 679 9.23 1.13 -11.73
N LEU A 680 9.55 -0.17 -11.85
CA LEU A 680 10.63 -0.82 -11.10
C LEU A 680 12.04 -0.33 -11.45
N PHE A 681 12.30 -0.01 -12.72
CA PHE A 681 13.64 0.36 -13.18
C PHE A 681 13.80 1.88 -13.31
N PHE A 682 12.92 2.52 -14.07
CA PHE A 682 13.03 3.96 -14.39
C PHE A 682 12.71 4.84 -13.18
N LEU A 683 11.60 4.59 -12.46
CA LEU A 683 11.29 5.42 -11.29
C LEU A 683 12.27 5.19 -10.15
N THR A 684 12.77 3.96 -9.96
CA THR A 684 13.76 3.69 -8.90
C THR A 684 15.07 4.42 -9.15
N ILE A 685 15.62 4.39 -10.37
CA ILE A 685 16.87 5.12 -10.65
C ILE A 685 16.66 6.63 -10.57
N GLY A 686 15.54 7.14 -11.07
CA GLY A 686 15.18 8.56 -10.93
C GLY A 686 15.02 8.98 -9.47
N PHE A 687 14.35 8.16 -8.66
CA PHE A 687 14.19 8.39 -7.23
C PHE A 687 15.54 8.45 -6.53
N LEU A 688 16.44 7.51 -6.80
CA LEU A 688 17.79 7.50 -6.21
C LEU A 688 18.60 8.73 -6.64
N GLY A 689 18.63 9.04 -7.94
CA GLY A 689 19.35 10.22 -8.45
C GLY A 689 18.85 11.52 -7.80
N TYR A 690 17.54 11.65 -7.66
CA TYR A 690 16.93 12.83 -7.04
C TYR A 690 17.09 12.89 -5.52
N MET A 691 17.12 11.73 -4.85
CA MET A 691 17.42 11.65 -3.43
C MET A 691 18.84 12.12 -3.14
N PHE A 692 19.84 11.64 -3.91
CA PHE A 692 21.24 12.06 -3.75
C PHE A 692 21.46 13.52 -4.10
N LYS A 693 20.74 14.02 -5.11
CA LYS A 693 20.65 15.46 -5.39
C LYS A 693 20.25 16.26 -4.14
N TYR A 694 19.18 15.86 -3.46
CA TYR A 694 18.76 16.59 -2.25
C TYR A 694 19.66 16.37 -1.04
N ILE A 695 20.34 15.24 -0.96
CA ILE A 695 21.38 15.04 0.06
C ILE A 695 22.49 16.08 -0.15
N ASP A 696 22.92 16.36 -1.38
CA ASP A 696 23.93 17.40 -1.65
C ASP A 696 23.48 18.79 -1.19
N GLN A 697 22.27 19.18 -1.59
CA GLN A 697 21.70 20.49 -1.26
C GLN A 697 21.49 20.65 0.25
N THR A 698 21.09 19.58 0.95
CA THR A 698 20.84 19.63 2.40
C THR A 698 22.14 19.53 3.21
N ASN A 699 23.12 18.78 2.72
CA ASN A 699 24.40 18.55 3.41
C ASN A 699 25.13 19.85 3.73
N ILE A 700 25.05 20.91 2.92
CA ILE A 700 25.73 22.19 3.22
C ILE A 700 25.21 22.84 4.49
N SER A 701 23.88 22.83 4.68
CA SER A 701 23.23 23.43 5.84
C SER A 701 23.51 22.61 7.10
N ASN A 702 23.47 21.28 6.97
CA ASN A 702 23.76 20.37 8.07
C ASN A 702 25.26 20.41 8.45
N ALA A 703 26.16 20.46 7.47
CA ALA A 703 27.60 20.62 7.66
C ALA A 703 27.95 21.95 8.33
N TYR A 704 27.29 23.04 7.94
CA TYR A 704 27.47 24.36 8.55
C TYR A 704 27.20 24.35 10.05
N VAL A 705 26.18 23.63 10.50
CA VAL A 705 25.84 23.50 11.92
C VAL A 705 26.71 22.47 12.65
N SER A 706 27.39 21.58 11.90
CA SER A 706 28.14 20.43 12.42
C SER A 706 29.66 20.58 12.32
N GLY A 707 30.20 21.81 12.34
CA GLY A 707 31.65 22.08 12.44
C GLY A 707 32.28 22.79 11.23
N MET A 708 31.59 22.88 10.09
CA MET A 708 32.13 23.56 8.90
C MET A 708 32.32 25.08 9.13
N LYS A 709 31.48 25.69 9.96
CA LYS A 709 31.60 27.11 10.30
C LYS A 709 32.91 27.41 11.03
N GLU A 710 33.24 26.57 12.01
CA GLU A 710 34.43 26.68 12.83
C GLU A 710 35.70 26.34 12.01
N ASP A 711 35.66 25.26 11.22
CA ASP A 711 36.80 24.79 10.41
C ASP A 711 37.22 25.78 9.31
N LEU A 712 36.25 26.46 8.67
CA LEU A 712 36.50 27.41 7.57
C LEU A 712 36.47 28.87 8.01
N SER A 713 36.30 29.13 9.31
CA SER A 713 36.19 30.49 9.88
C SER A 713 35.16 31.36 9.14
N LEU A 714 33.93 30.86 9.02
CA LEU A 714 32.85 31.55 8.31
C LEU A 714 32.16 32.58 9.22
N PHE A 715 32.17 33.86 8.81
CA PHE A 715 31.59 35.01 9.51
C PHE A 715 30.53 35.76 8.70
N GLY A 716 29.28 35.78 9.19
CA GLY A 716 28.21 36.59 8.61
C GLY A 716 27.31 35.80 7.66
N ASN A 717 27.20 36.25 6.40
CA ASN A 717 26.23 35.75 5.41
C ASN A 717 26.82 34.68 4.45
N GLU A 718 27.99 34.07 4.72
CA GLU A 718 28.59 33.17 3.73
C GLU A 718 27.77 31.90 3.45
N LEU A 719 27.02 31.38 4.44
CA LEU A 719 26.10 30.27 4.20
C LEU A 719 25.05 30.64 3.15
N ASN A 720 24.48 31.84 3.25
CA ASN A 720 23.53 32.34 2.27
C ASN A 720 24.20 32.48 0.89
N TYR A 721 25.45 32.97 0.84
CA TYR A 721 26.20 33.07 -0.41
C TYR A 721 26.52 31.69 -1.03
N PHE A 722 26.79 30.63 -0.24
CA PHE A 722 26.95 29.27 -0.77
C PHE A 722 25.72 28.82 -1.56
N THR A 723 24.53 29.06 -1.01
CA THR A 723 23.26 28.76 -1.66
C THR A 723 23.04 29.66 -2.88
N THR A 724 23.37 30.96 -2.80
CA THR A 724 23.22 31.89 -3.94
C THR A 724 24.08 31.47 -5.13
N PHE A 725 25.37 31.17 -4.95
CA PHE A 725 26.24 30.76 -6.06
C PHE A 725 25.77 29.45 -6.71
N PHE A 726 25.29 28.51 -5.91
CA PHE A 726 24.65 27.29 -6.40
C PHE A 726 23.41 27.59 -7.25
N ASN A 727 22.51 28.45 -6.75
CA ASN A 727 21.30 28.85 -7.47
C ASN A 727 21.62 29.53 -8.81
N ILE A 728 22.66 30.37 -8.88
CA ILE A 728 23.10 31.02 -10.13
C ILE A 728 23.50 29.97 -11.18
N GLY A 729 24.34 29.00 -10.81
CA GLY A 729 24.74 27.92 -11.72
C GLY A 729 23.52 27.12 -12.21
N TYR A 730 22.64 26.76 -11.29
CA TYR A 730 21.41 26.02 -11.58
C TYR A 730 20.50 26.74 -12.57
N MET A 731 20.27 28.04 -12.37
CA MET A 731 19.44 28.87 -13.26
C MET A 731 20.00 29.00 -14.68
N ILE A 732 21.32 29.13 -14.81
CA ILE A 732 21.97 29.25 -16.12
C ILE A 732 21.79 27.97 -16.93
N MET A 733 21.91 26.79 -16.31
CA MET A 733 21.88 25.53 -17.05
C MET A 733 20.46 25.02 -17.38
N LEU A 734 19.43 25.47 -16.66
CA LEU A 734 18.04 25.00 -16.84
C LEU A 734 17.57 25.04 -18.31
N TYR A 735 17.55 26.22 -18.95
CA TYR A 735 17.10 26.34 -20.34
C TYR A 735 18.04 25.69 -21.36
N PRO A 736 19.37 25.91 -21.31
CA PRO A 736 20.31 25.21 -22.20
C PRO A 736 20.18 23.68 -22.11
N SER A 737 20.01 23.14 -20.90
CA SER A 737 19.87 21.71 -20.72
C SER A 737 18.59 21.14 -21.32
N CYS A 738 17.46 21.85 -21.29
CA CYS A 738 16.24 21.44 -21.98
C CYS A 738 16.46 21.30 -23.50
N ILE A 739 17.21 22.24 -24.09
CA ILE A 739 17.58 22.18 -25.50
C ILE A 739 18.50 20.98 -25.73
N ILE A 740 19.58 20.84 -24.96
CA ILE A 740 20.58 19.76 -25.11
C ILE A 740 19.93 18.38 -24.95
N ILE A 741 19.09 18.17 -23.93
CA ILE A 741 18.38 16.91 -23.66
C ILE A 741 17.50 16.52 -24.85
N SER A 742 16.82 17.48 -25.47
CA SER A 742 15.95 17.23 -26.61
C SER A 742 16.70 16.75 -27.86
N HIS A 743 17.99 17.11 -28.01
CA HIS A 743 18.83 16.72 -29.15
C HIS A 743 19.69 15.49 -28.85
N PHE A 744 20.43 15.50 -27.73
CA PHE A 744 21.42 14.49 -27.37
C PHE A 744 20.79 13.25 -26.70
N GLY A 745 19.56 13.41 -26.19
CA GLY A 745 18.80 12.38 -25.50
C GLY A 745 19.09 12.34 -23.99
N PRO A 746 18.05 12.11 -23.16
CA PRO A 746 18.18 12.15 -21.71
C PRO A 746 19.03 11.00 -21.14
N SER A 747 19.09 9.84 -21.81
CA SER A 747 19.86 8.66 -21.38
C SER A 747 21.37 8.85 -21.37
N LYS A 748 21.89 9.85 -22.09
CA LYS A 748 23.32 10.19 -22.11
C LYS A 748 23.60 11.45 -21.30
N TRP A 749 22.77 12.47 -21.50
CA TRP A 749 23.01 13.78 -20.91
C TRP A 749 22.78 13.79 -19.39
N LEU A 750 21.69 13.18 -18.90
CA LEU A 750 21.40 13.19 -17.47
C LEU A 750 22.50 12.46 -16.67
N PRO A 751 22.85 11.19 -16.97
CA PRO A 751 23.89 10.49 -16.21
C PRO A 751 25.27 11.14 -16.30
N ALA A 752 25.60 11.80 -17.42
CA ALA A 752 26.85 12.54 -17.55
C ALA A 752 26.91 13.74 -16.59
N CYS A 753 25.82 14.51 -16.47
CA CYS A 753 25.70 15.58 -15.48
C CYS A 753 25.77 15.03 -14.05
N GLU A 754 25.10 13.91 -13.75
CA GLU A 754 25.14 13.27 -12.43
C GLU A 754 26.55 12.84 -12.04
N LEU A 755 27.30 12.27 -12.99
CA LEU A 755 28.68 11.85 -12.79
C LEU A 755 29.60 13.05 -12.51
N ILE A 756 29.49 14.12 -13.31
CA ILE A 756 30.31 15.32 -13.14
C ILE A 756 30.01 15.98 -11.79
N TRP A 757 28.74 16.15 -11.42
CA TRP A 757 28.42 16.74 -10.12
C TRP A 757 28.90 15.86 -8.98
N GLY A 758 28.76 14.52 -9.07
CA GLY A 758 29.19 13.61 -8.00
C GLY A 758 30.69 13.73 -7.71
N VAL A 759 31.51 13.88 -8.75
CA VAL A 759 32.95 14.15 -8.61
C VAL A 759 33.22 15.52 -7.97
N LEU A 760 32.50 16.56 -8.37
CA LEU A 760 32.62 17.90 -7.78
C LEU A 760 32.19 17.93 -6.30
N THR A 761 31.16 17.17 -5.92
CA THR A 761 30.73 16.99 -4.53
C THR A 761 31.82 16.34 -3.69
N CYS A 762 32.52 15.32 -4.19
CA CYS A 762 33.69 14.77 -3.50
C CYS A 762 34.79 15.82 -3.28
N CYS A 763 34.99 16.73 -4.25
CA CYS A 763 35.95 17.82 -4.16
C CYS A 763 35.59 18.86 -3.08
N LEU A 764 34.32 18.98 -2.67
CA LEU A 764 33.94 19.86 -1.54
C LEU A 764 34.56 19.41 -0.22
N SER A 765 34.93 18.12 -0.07
CA SER A 765 35.52 17.62 1.17
C SER A 765 36.94 18.12 1.45
N VAL A 766 37.65 18.62 0.43
CA VAL A 766 39.06 19.05 0.52
C VAL A 766 39.24 20.56 0.57
N VAL A 767 38.14 21.33 0.59
CA VAL A 767 38.19 22.80 0.60
C VAL A 767 38.75 23.35 1.91
N THR A 768 39.47 24.47 1.79
CA THR A 768 40.10 25.18 2.92
C THR A 768 39.69 26.65 3.01
N SER A 769 38.92 27.16 2.03
CA SER A 769 38.50 28.56 1.98
C SER A 769 37.06 28.71 1.46
N SER A 770 36.34 29.72 1.97
CA SER A 770 34.99 30.08 1.52
C SER A 770 34.90 30.37 0.01
N LYS A 771 35.95 30.97 -0.59
CA LYS A 771 35.99 31.27 -2.03
C LYS A 771 36.01 30.01 -2.90
N GLN A 772 36.68 28.95 -2.45
CA GLN A 772 36.70 27.67 -3.16
C GLN A 772 35.32 27.01 -3.13
N VAL A 773 34.61 27.14 -2.00
CA VAL A 773 33.24 26.65 -1.86
C VAL A 773 32.30 27.38 -2.82
N TYR A 774 32.43 28.69 -3.02
CA TYR A 774 31.62 29.43 -4.01
C TYR A 774 31.80 28.90 -5.44
N GLY A 775 33.05 28.70 -5.87
CA GLY A 775 33.35 28.18 -7.20
C GLY A 775 32.80 26.76 -7.42
N LEU A 776 33.00 25.87 -6.46
CA LEU A 776 32.47 24.51 -6.54
C LEU A 776 30.94 24.49 -6.48
N ARG A 777 30.31 25.31 -5.63
CA ARG A 777 28.85 25.44 -5.56
C ARG A 777 28.24 25.89 -6.89
N PHE A 778 28.87 26.85 -7.56
CA PHE A 778 28.44 27.28 -8.89
C PHE A 778 28.50 26.13 -9.91
N LEU A 779 29.62 25.39 -9.96
CA LEU A 779 29.78 24.28 -10.90
C LEU A 779 28.83 23.11 -10.60
N ILE A 780 28.65 22.76 -9.32
CA ILE A 780 27.69 21.73 -8.91
C ILE A 780 26.28 22.16 -9.33
N GLY A 781 25.87 23.39 -9.02
CA GLY A 781 24.58 23.93 -9.44
C GLY A 781 24.40 23.87 -10.96
N LEU A 782 25.44 24.19 -11.74
CA LEU A 782 25.41 24.12 -13.20
C LEU A 782 25.04 22.71 -13.69
N PHE A 783 25.72 21.65 -13.23
CA PHE A 783 25.43 20.29 -13.70
C PHE A 783 24.16 19.70 -13.06
N GLU A 784 23.86 20.06 -11.81
CA GLU A 784 22.68 19.57 -11.10
C GLU A 784 21.37 20.15 -11.66
N GLY A 785 21.44 21.34 -12.29
CA GLY A 785 20.32 22.05 -12.93
C GLY A 785 19.50 21.22 -13.91
N THR A 786 20.11 20.19 -14.51
CA THR A 786 19.50 19.40 -15.58
C THR A 786 18.62 18.27 -15.07
N ALA A 787 18.88 17.79 -13.85
CA ALA A 787 18.25 16.58 -13.31
C ALA A 787 16.72 16.72 -13.24
N TRP A 788 16.26 17.80 -12.60
CA TRP A 788 14.83 17.99 -12.34
C TRP A 788 13.97 18.06 -13.61
N PRO A 789 14.16 19.03 -14.52
CA PRO A 789 13.35 19.09 -15.74
C PRO A 789 13.55 17.84 -16.62
N GLY A 790 14.74 17.24 -16.64
CA GLY A 790 15.03 16.06 -17.44
C GLY A 790 14.21 14.83 -17.03
N TYR A 791 14.16 14.50 -15.73
CA TYR A 791 13.36 13.38 -15.24
C TYR A 791 11.86 13.62 -15.38
N PHE A 792 11.37 14.84 -15.11
CA PHE A 792 9.96 15.18 -15.29
C PHE A 792 9.52 15.11 -16.77
N THR A 793 10.36 15.60 -17.68
CA THR A 793 10.12 15.43 -19.11
C THR A 793 10.07 13.94 -19.47
N LEU A 794 10.99 13.11 -18.97
CA LEU A 794 10.94 11.66 -19.21
C LEU A 794 9.64 11.00 -18.69
N ILE A 795 9.26 11.25 -17.43
CA ILE A 795 8.01 10.72 -16.84
C ILE A 795 6.81 11.11 -17.72
N SER A 796 6.77 12.36 -18.16
CA SER A 796 5.68 12.87 -18.98
C SER A 796 5.59 12.26 -20.39
N GLN A 797 6.67 11.62 -20.88
CA GLN A 797 6.71 10.95 -22.19
C GLN A 797 6.38 9.46 -22.10
N TRP A 798 6.81 8.76 -21.04
CA TRP A 798 6.60 7.32 -20.88
C TRP A 798 5.24 6.92 -20.31
N TYR A 799 4.62 7.80 -19.51
CA TYR A 799 3.37 7.50 -18.80
C TYR A 799 2.15 8.22 -19.38
N MET A 800 0.97 7.67 -19.13
CA MET A 800 -0.32 8.26 -19.52
C MET A 800 -0.73 9.44 -18.63
N PRO A 801 -1.60 10.37 -19.07
CA PRO A 801 -2.00 11.53 -18.27
C PRO A 801 -2.54 11.17 -16.88
N HIS A 802 -3.36 10.12 -16.79
CA HIS A 802 -3.90 9.62 -15.52
C HIS A 802 -2.85 8.86 -14.67
N GLU A 803 -1.74 8.45 -15.27
CA GLU A 803 -0.63 7.75 -14.61
C GLU A 803 0.44 8.71 -14.08
N VAL A 804 0.61 9.86 -14.74
CA VAL A 804 1.72 10.80 -14.54
C VAL A 804 1.68 11.46 -13.16
N ALA A 805 0.50 11.85 -12.66
CA ALA A 805 0.37 12.57 -11.39
C ALA A 805 0.98 11.80 -10.20
N LEU A 806 0.63 10.52 -10.06
CA LEU A 806 1.15 9.65 -9.01
C LEU A 806 2.65 9.40 -9.15
N ARG A 807 3.15 9.31 -10.38
CA ARG A 807 4.56 8.96 -10.64
C ARG A 807 5.48 10.16 -10.48
N MET A 808 4.99 11.34 -10.83
CA MET A 808 5.65 12.61 -10.50
C MET A 808 5.70 12.83 -8.99
N SER A 809 4.63 12.50 -8.24
CA SER A 809 4.66 12.62 -6.78
C SER A 809 5.58 11.58 -6.13
N LEU A 810 5.60 10.33 -6.61
CA LEU A 810 6.56 9.31 -6.17
C LEU A 810 8.01 9.73 -6.39
N TYR A 811 8.31 10.35 -7.53
CA TYR A 811 9.62 10.96 -7.76
C TYR A 811 9.85 12.12 -6.78
N ASN A 812 8.86 12.99 -6.55
CA ASN A 812 9.00 14.15 -5.66
C ASN A 812 9.29 13.78 -4.20
N ILE A 813 8.80 12.63 -3.73
CA ILE A 813 9.06 12.10 -2.38
C ILE A 813 10.56 11.84 -2.13
N ALA A 814 11.39 11.71 -3.18
CA ALA A 814 12.84 11.61 -3.01
C ALA A 814 13.43 12.86 -2.33
N GLN A 815 12.76 14.01 -2.41
CA GLN A 815 13.15 15.24 -1.73
C GLN A 815 13.18 15.11 -0.20
N PRO A 816 12.03 14.89 0.47
CA PRO A 816 12.04 14.72 1.92
C PRO A 816 12.86 13.50 2.34
N ALA A 817 12.84 12.40 1.56
CA ALA A 817 13.66 11.23 1.86
C ALA A 817 15.17 11.54 1.85
N GLY A 818 15.65 12.29 0.87
CA GLY A 818 17.05 12.73 0.80
C GLY A 818 17.42 13.67 1.94
N ALA A 819 16.54 14.62 2.28
CA ALA A 819 16.77 15.53 3.41
C ALA A 819 16.82 14.77 4.76
N MET A 820 15.95 13.77 4.96
CA MET A 820 15.98 12.89 6.14
C MET A 820 17.29 12.11 6.23
N LEU A 821 17.72 11.51 5.11
CA LEU A 821 18.96 10.74 5.06
C LEU A 821 20.19 11.64 5.29
N SER A 822 20.20 12.86 4.74
CA SER A 822 21.25 13.85 5.01
C SER A 822 21.34 14.22 6.49
N GLY A 823 20.21 14.52 7.14
CA GLY A 823 20.17 14.85 8.57
C GLY A 823 20.62 13.67 9.45
N ALA A 824 20.12 12.47 9.17
CA ALA A 824 20.53 11.26 9.88
C ALA A 824 22.02 10.94 9.69
N MET A 825 22.51 11.02 8.46
CA MET A 825 23.91 10.81 8.10
C MET A 825 24.81 11.83 8.81
N GLN A 826 24.47 13.12 8.78
CA GLN A 826 25.28 14.14 9.46
C GLN A 826 25.28 13.96 11.00
N GLY A 827 24.14 13.59 11.59
CA GLY A 827 24.05 13.26 13.03
C GLY A 827 24.95 12.08 13.42
N ALA A 828 24.99 11.03 12.60
CA ALA A 828 25.83 9.85 12.84
C ALA A 828 27.32 10.11 12.57
N LEU A 829 27.65 10.90 11.54
CA LEU A 829 29.04 11.20 11.18
C LEU A 829 29.69 12.19 12.16
N SER A 830 28.94 13.19 12.63
CA SER A 830 29.45 14.14 13.63
C SER A 830 29.72 13.51 15.00
N THR A 831 29.10 12.35 15.29
CA THR A 831 29.30 11.63 16.56
C THR A 831 30.38 10.56 16.46
N ASN A 832 30.42 9.80 15.36
CA ASN A 832 31.28 8.61 15.24
C ASN A 832 32.51 8.80 14.35
N PHE A 833 32.51 9.77 13.43
CA PHE A 833 33.56 9.97 12.41
C PHE A 833 34.35 11.26 12.59
N GLU A 834 34.17 11.97 13.70
CA GLU A 834 34.97 13.15 14.02
C GLU A 834 36.44 12.75 14.30
N GLY A 835 37.38 13.33 13.55
CA GLY A 835 38.82 13.05 13.68
C GLY A 835 39.30 11.75 13.00
N VAL A 836 38.40 10.94 12.43
CA VAL A 836 38.77 9.71 11.72
C VAL A 836 39.54 10.06 10.43
N ALA A 837 40.72 9.45 10.27
CA ALA A 837 41.70 9.78 9.23
C ALA A 837 42.13 11.26 9.21
N GLY A 838 42.09 11.94 10.36
CA GLY A 838 42.47 13.35 10.48
C GLY A 838 41.50 14.33 9.81
N ARG A 839 40.26 13.89 9.53
CA ARG A 839 39.22 14.70 8.89
C ARG A 839 38.04 14.94 9.84
N SER A 840 37.41 16.10 9.71
CA SER A 840 36.17 16.43 10.42
C SER A 840 34.96 15.72 9.83
N GLY A 841 33.94 15.45 10.64
CA GLY A 841 32.79 14.62 10.29
C GLY A 841 31.97 15.16 9.11
N TRP A 842 31.93 16.49 8.91
CA TRP A 842 31.25 17.10 7.77
C TRP A 842 31.96 16.83 6.43
N ARG A 843 33.29 16.65 6.42
CA ARG A 843 34.02 16.31 5.19
C ARG A 843 33.68 14.91 4.69
N TRP A 844 33.46 13.98 5.61
CA TRP A 844 33.01 12.61 5.30
C TRP A 844 31.61 12.59 4.66
N ALA A 845 30.72 13.49 5.07
CA ALA A 845 29.37 13.58 4.50
C ALA A 845 29.40 13.88 2.99
N PHE A 846 30.30 14.77 2.55
CA PHE A 846 30.47 15.08 1.12
C PHE A 846 31.13 13.94 0.33
N ILE A 847 32.10 13.21 0.92
CA ILE A 847 32.74 12.05 0.27
C ILE A 847 31.72 10.94 0.03
N ILE A 848 30.95 10.59 1.07
CA ILE A 848 29.94 9.52 0.99
C ILE A 848 28.86 9.90 -0.02
N ASN A 849 28.36 11.14 0.02
CA ASN A 849 27.35 11.60 -0.92
C ASN A 849 27.85 11.56 -2.38
N GLY A 850 29.04 12.09 -2.64
CA GLY A 850 29.61 12.10 -3.99
C GLY A 850 29.90 10.70 -4.51
N ALA A 851 30.44 9.79 -3.68
CA ALA A 851 30.69 8.41 -4.07
C ALA A 851 29.40 7.65 -4.42
N CYS A 852 28.36 7.76 -3.60
CA CYS A 852 27.07 7.14 -3.88
C CYS A 852 26.42 7.72 -5.14
N THR A 853 26.52 9.03 -5.35
CA THR A 853 26.05 9.69 -6.58
C THR A 853 26.74 9.11 -7.80
N ILE A 854 28.07 8.95 -7.78
CA ILE A 854 28.82 8.39 -8.91
C ILE A 854 28.33 6.98 -9.26
N VAL A 855 28.06 6.13 -8.25
CA VAL A 855 27.52 4.78 -8.48
C VAL A 855 26.14 4.83 -9.14
N VAL A 856 25.26 5.72 -8.67
CA VAL A 856 23.93 5.91 -9.26
C VAL A 856 24.03 6.43 -10.70
N ALA A 857 24.90 7.41 -10.95
CA ALA A 857 25.14 7.95 -12.28
C ALA A 857 25.64 6.87 -13.26
N LEU A 858 26.57 6.02 -12.83
CA LEU A 858 27.06 4.91 -13.64
C LEU A 858 25.96 3.88 -13.94
N ALA A 859 25.10 3.58 -12.96
CA ALA A 859 23.95 2.72 -13.19
C ALA A 859 22.91 3.35 -14.14
N ALA A 860 22.71 4.67 -14.05
CA ALA A 860 21.74 5.40 -14.87
C ALA A 860 22.06 5.33 -16.38
N PHE A 861 23.33 5.23 -16.78
CA PHE A 861 23.70 4.99 -18.19
C PHE A 861 23.09 3.71 -18.78
N PHE A 862 22.95 2.67 -17.95
CA PHE A 862 22.39 1.38 -18.38
C PHE A 862 20.87 1.31 -18.18
N ILE A 863 20.34 1.95 -17.13
CA ILE A 863 18.93 1.81 -16.74
C ILE A 863 18.03 2.86 -17.40
N LEU A 864 18.50 4.08 -17.67
CA LEU A 864 17.61 5.14 -18.14
C LEU A 864 17.13 4.87 -19.59
N PRO A 865 15.81 4.80 -19.87
CA PRO A 865 15.29 4.24 -21.11
C PRO A 865 15.39 5.15 -22.35
N GLY A 866 15.73 6.43 -22.20
CA GLY A 866 15.70 7.40 -23.31
C GLY A 866 14.29 7.88 -23.63
N TYR A 867 14.04 8.35 -24.85
CA TYR A 867 12.67 8.65 -25.32
C TYR A 867 12.04 7.41 -25.96
N PRO A 868 10.70 7.24 -25.94
CA PRO A 868 10.06 6.09 -26.59
C PRO A 868 10.44 5.92 -28.07
N GLU A 869 10.60 7.03 -28.80
CA GLU A 869 10.99 7.04 -30.22
C GLU A 869 12.50 6.93 -30.45
N ARG A 870 13.31 7.18 -29.41
CA ARG A 870 14.77 7.08 -29.42
C ARG A 870 15.23 6.35 -28.16
N PRO A 871 14.95 5.03 -28.06
CA PRO A 871 15.23 4.26 -26.87
C PRO A 871 16.74 4.10 -26.65
N ASN A 872 17.15 3.95 -25.39
CA ASN A 872 18.54 3.71 -25.04
C ASN A 872 18.96 2.29 -25.47
N PRO A 873 20.01 2.12 -26.30
CA PRO A 873 20.49 0.79 -26.68
C PRO A 873 21.01 -0.02 -25.48
N LEU A 874 21.44 0.62 -24.39
CA LEU A 874 21.97 -0.04 -23.21
C LEU A 874 20.88 -0.58 -22.27
N SER A 875 19.64 -0.07 -22.35
CA SER A 875 18.52 -0.52 -21.52
C SER A 875 17.87 -1.82 -22.02
N LYS A 876 18.45 -2.47 -23.03
CA LYS A 876 17.96 -3.73 -23.61
C LYS A 876 17.87 -4.90 -22.61
N PHE A 877 18.58 -4.83 -21.49
CA PHE A 877 18.54 -5.87 -20.46
C PHE A 877 17.16 -6.00 -19.79
N TYR A 878 16.33 -4.94 -19.78
CA TYR A 878 14.96 -4.98 -19.25
C TYR A 878 13.88 -4.45 -20.21
N MET A 879 14.25 -3.71 -21.26
CA MET A 879 13.35 -3.27 -22.33
C MET A 879 13.62 -4.03 -23.63
N THR A 880 12.68 -4.85 -24.08
CA THR A 880 12.70 -5.50 -25.39
C THR A 880 12.03 -4.62 -26.45
N ASP A 881 12.24 -4.94 -27.72
CA ASP A 881 11.62 -4.21 -28.84
C ASP A 881 10.08 -4.24 -28.76
N ARG A 882 9.49 -5.35 -28.31
CA ARG A 882 8.05 -5.47 -28.03
C ARG A 882 7.55 -4.45 -27.00
N HIS A 883 8.31 -4.17 -25.95
CA HIS A 883 7.92 -3.15 -24.97
C HIS A 883 7.92 -1.73 -25.55
N ILE A 884 8.85 -1.45 -26.47
CA ILE A 884 8.92 -0.16 -27.17
C ILE A 884 7.72 0.00 -28.10
N GLU A 885 7.31 -1.06 -28.80
CA GLU A 885 6.09 -1.07 -29.60
C GLU A 885 4.85 -0.74 -28.77
N ILE A 886 4.73 -1.37 -27.58
CA ILE A 886 3.63 -1.07 -26.63
C ILE A 886 3.66 0.40 -26.21
N ALA A 887 4.83 0.95 -25.87
CA ALA A 887 4.96 2.35 -25.47
C ALA A 887 4.57 3.33 -26.58
N VAL A 888 4.98 3.06 -27.83
CA VAL A 888 4.65 3.89 -29.00
C VAL A 888 3.16 3.79 -29.33
N ALA A 889 2.58 2.59 -29.30
CA ALA A 889 1.15 2.38 -29.53
C ALA A 889 0.31 3.09 -28.47
N ARG A 890 0.73 3.03 -27.20
CA ARG A 890 0.16 3.80 -26.09
C ARG A 890 0.17 5.30 -26.37
N GLY A 891 1.31 5.87 -26.79
CA GLY A 891 1.40 7.28 -27.16
C GLY A 891 0.46 7.68 -28.31
N ARG A 892 0.29 6.82 -29.31
CA ARG A 892 -0.61 7.06 -30.45
C ARG A 892 -2.09 7.11 -30.05
N ARG A 893 -2.53 6.28 -29.09
CA ARG A 893 -3.94 6.27 -28.60
C ARG A 893 -4.43 7.62 -28.09
N ILE A 894 -3.53 8.46 -27.60
CA ILE A 894 -3.83 9.78 -27.04
C ILE A 894 -3.37 10.94 -27.95
N GLY A 895 -2.96 10.65 -29.19
CA GLY A 895 -2.47 11.68 -30.12
C GLY A 895 -1.20 12.38 -29.65
N ARG A 896 -0.34 11.73 -28.85
CA ARG A 896 0.89 12.32 -28.31
C ARG A 896 1.89 12.53 -29.46
N LYS A 897 2.32 13.78 -29.67
CA LYS A 897 3.38 14.11 -30.62
C LYS A 897 4.75 13.67 -30.08
N PRO A 898 5.63 13.11 -30.92
CA PRO A 898 6.96 12.73 -30.50
C PRO A 898 7.76 13.95 -30.06
N GLN A 899 8.66 13.77 -29.09
CA GLN A 899 9.56 14.85 -28.69
C GLN A 899 10.59 15.08 -29.81
N ILE A 900 10.44 16.20 -30.52
CA ILE A 900 11.41 16.67 -31.51
C ILE A 900 12.41 17.61 -30.80
N GLY A 901 13.64 17.69 -31.31
CA GLY A 901 14.65 18.59 -30.79
C GLY A 901 14.17 20.04 -30.82
N ILE A 902 14.26 20.74 -29.69
CA ILE A 902 13.80 22.11 -29.54
C ILE A 902 14.72 23.03 -30.34
N THR A 903 14.16 23.74 -31.32
CA THR A 903 14.85 24.81 -32.05
C THR A 903 14.72 26.14 -31.30
N VAL A 904 15.59 27.12 -31.60
CA VAL A 904 15.49 28.47 -30.98
C VAL A 904 14.13 29.11 -31.26
N LYS A 905 13.56 28.92 -32.46
CA LYS A 905 12.23 29.42 -32.82
C LYS A 905 11.11 28.75 -32.00
N SER A 906 11.16 27.41 -31.89
CA SER A 906 10.22 26.66 -31.05
C SER A 906 10.32 27.06 -29.57
N PHE A 907 11.54 27.24 -29.07
CA PHE A 907 11.80 27.67 -27.69
C PHE A 907 11.17 29.04 -27.39
N LEU A 908 11.38 30.02 -28.28
CA LEU A 908 10.78 31.35 -28.12
C LEU A 908 9.25 31.32 -28.23
N ARG A 909 8.69 30.43 -29.06
CA ARG A 909 7.23 30.21 -29.15
C ARG A 909 6.65 29.73 -27.82
N CYS A 910 7.38 28.94 -27.02
CA CYS A 910 6.85 28.45 -25.75
C CYS A 910 6.41 29.58 -24.80
N PHE A 911 7.08 30.72 -24.83
CA PHE A 911 6.76 31.86 -23.95
C PHE A 911 5.52 32.65 -24.36
N THR A 912 4.87 32.34 -25.50
CA THR A 912 3.59 32.94 -25.87
C THR A 912 2.40 32.29 -25.16
N PHE A 913 2.59 31.12 -24.56
CA PHE A 913 1.55 30.37 -23.86
C PHE A 913 1.32 30.96 -22.47
N TRP A 914 0.10 31.42 -22.20
CA TRP A 914 -0.26 32.01 -20.90
C TRP A 914 -0.21 30.96 -19.78
N GLN A 915 -0.53 29.70 -20.09
CA GLN A 915 -0.51 28.56 -19.15
C GLN A 915 0.89 28.37 -18.57
N LEU A 916 1.93 28.56 -19.41
CA LEU A 916 3.31 28.48 -18.99
C LEU A 916 3.58 29.47 -17.87
N TRP A 917 3.26 30.76 -18.07
CA TRP A 917 3.52 31.80 -17.09
C TRP A 917 2.64 31.67 -15.86
N ALA A 918 1.35 31.38 -16.02
CA ALA A 918 0.43 31.23 -14.90
C ALA A 918 0.91 30.13 -13.94
N ILE A 919 1.27 28.94 -14.46
CA ILE A 919 1.76 27.83 -13.65
C ILE A 919 3.17 28.08 -13.13
N ALA A 920 4.07 28.61 -13.97
CA ALA A 920 5.45 28.88 -13.57
C ALA A 920 5.55 29.95 -12.47
N ILE A 921 4.63 30.92 -12.41
CA ILE A 921 4.53 31.92 -11.33
C ILE A 921 3.79 31.34 -10.11
N ALA A 922 2.70 30.59 -10.34
CA ALA A 922 1.94 29.96 -9.27
C ALA A 922 2.77 28.98 -8.46
N TRP A 923 3.76 28.32 -9.08
CA TRP A 923 4.63 27.37 -8.42
C TRP A 923 5.45 28.02 -7.28
N PRO A 924 6.36 28.98 -7.50
CA PRO A 924 7.15 29.56 -6.42
C PRO A 924 6.31 30.33 -5.39
N VAL A 925 5.22 30.96 -5.82
CA VAL A 925 4.31 31.72 -4.93
C VAL A 925 3.48 30.76 -4.08
N GLY A 926 2.98 29.69 -4.68
CA GLY A 926 2.13 28.68 -4.05
C GLY A 926 2.89 27.56 -3.35
N GLY A 927 4.15 27.32 -3.68
CA GLY A 927 5.05 26.37 -3.01
C GLY A 927 5.58 26.86 -1.67
N ASN A 928 5.25 28.11 -1.30
CA ASN A 928 5.56 28.76 -0.03
C ASN A 928 6.94 28.36 0.51
N PHE A 929 8.03 28.82 -0.12
CA PHE A 929 9.41 28.49 0.26
C PHE A 929 9.55 28.35 1.77
N THR A 930 9.63 27.10 2.19
CA THR A 930 9.38 26.74 3.56
C THR A 930 10.53 27.28 4.39
N PRO A 931 10.28 28.13 5.42
CA PRO A 931 11.30 28.46 6.40
C PRO A 931 11.84 27.23 7.16
N ALA A 932 11.39 26.00 6.84
CA ALA A 932 11.91 24.73 7.31
C ALA A 932 13.44 24.65 7.44
N SER A 933 14.23 25.21 6.51
CA SER A 933 15.70 25.26 6.62
C SER A 933 16.20 26.12 7.79
N TYR A 934 15.40 27.11 8.21
CA TYR A 934 15.65 27.98 9.38
C TYR A 934 15.14 27.38 10.68
N PHE A 935 14.39 26.29 10.65
CA PHE A 935 14.01 25.55 11.86
C PHE A 935 15.25 25.11 12.65
N ASN A 936 16.30 24.66 11.96
CA ASN A 936 17.59 24.30 12.58
C ASN A 936 18.26 25.48 13.29
N LEU A 937 18.18 26.67 12.70
CA LEU A 937 18.73 27.89 13.28
C LEU A 937 17.93 28.34 14.51
N TRP A 938 16.61 28.20 14.47
CA TRP A 938 15.76 28.44 15.64
C TRP A 938 16.07 27.44 16.76
N LEU A 939 16.14 26.14 16.47
CA LEU A 939 16.48 25.10 17.45
C LEU A 939 17.86 25.34 18.09
N LYS A 940 18.86 25.77 17.30
CA LYS A 940 20.21 26.12 17.79
C LYS A 940 20.20 27.33 18.72
N SER A 941 19.24 28.25 18.56
CA SER A 941 19.14 29.45 19.40
C SER A 941 18.57 29.18 20.80
N LEU A 942 17.89 28.04 21.00
CA LEU A 942 17.24 27.72 22.26
C LEU A 942 18.27 27.34 23.34
N LYS A 943 18.12 27.97 24.52
CA LYS A 943 18.94 27.71 25.70
C LYS A 943 18.06 27.25 26.85
N ASN A 944 18.60 26.40 27.72
CA ASN A 944 17.96 26.03 28.98
C ASN A 944 17.97 27.22 29.96
N SER A 945 17.17 27.14 31.03
CA SER A 945 17.12 28.16 32.10
C SER A 945 18.49 28.50 32.69
N ASP A 946 19.43 27.55 32.62
CA ASP A 946 20.81 27.68 33.11
C ASP A 946 21.80 28.25 32.07
N GLY A 947 21.32 28.65 30.89
CA GLY A 947 22.13 29.24 29.82
C GLY A 947 22.89 28.24 28.93
N THR A 948 22.82 26.94 29.23
CA THR A 948 23.40 25.85 28.42
C THR A 948 22.59 25.62 27.13
N VAL A 949 23.24 25.10 26.08
CA VAL A 949 22.57 24.78 24.81
C VAL A 949 21.55 23.67 25.05
N LYS A 950 20.30 23.87 24.61
CA LYS A 950 19.18 22.95 24.89
C LYS A 950 19.27 21.63 24.12
N TYR A 951 19.75 21.67 22.88
CA TYR A 951 19.81 20.51 21.99
C TYR A 951 21.25 20.24 21.53
N SER A 952 21.65 18.96 21.52
CA SER A 952 22.95 18.53 20.98
C SER A 952 23.00 18.69 19.46
N VAL A 953 24.21 18.73 18.88
CA VAL A 953 24.42 18.82 17.43
C VAL A 953 23.70 17.70 16.68
N ALA A 954 23.67 16.48 17.22
CA ALA A 954 22.90 15.37 16.64
C ALA A 954 21.39 15.62 16.70
N MET A 955 20.87 16.10 17.84
CA MET A 955 19.43 16.35 18.02
C MET A 955 18.92 17.50 17.13
N LEU A 956 19.76 18.50 16.84
CA LEU A 956 19.45 19.56 15.88
C LEU A 956 19.20 19.02 14.47
N ASN A 957 19.83 17.91 14.09
CA ASN A 957 19.62 17.26 12.80
C ASN A 957 18.48 16.22 12.82
N TYR A 958 18.15 15.65 13.99
CA TYR A 958 17.08 14.65 14.12
C TYR A 958 15.67 15.24 14.21
N LEU A 959 15.48 16.37 14.92
CA LEU A 959 14.16 17.00 15.06
C LEU A 959 13.49 17.36 13.72
N PRO A 960 14.19 17.93 12.73
CA PRO A 960 13.64 18.21 11.40
C PRO A 960 13.16 16.97 10.63
N ILE A 961 13.71 15.79 10.91
CA ILE A 961 13.36 14.54 10.22
C ILE A 961 11.86 14.25 10.37
N ALA A 962 11.28 14.57 11.52
CA ALA A 962 9.83 14.42 11.73
C ALA A 962 9.01 15.33 10.80
N GLY A 963 9.48 16.56 10.55
CA GLY A 963 8.86 17.47 9.59
C GLY A 963 8.96 16.96 8.16
N GLN A 964 10.12 16.45 7.76
CA GLN A 964 10.30 15.83 6.45
C GLN A 964 9.41 14.59 6.26
N GLY A 965 9.21 13.78 7.30
CA GLY A 965 8.26 12.67 7.30
C GLY A 965 6.81 13.13 7.08
N LEU A 966 6.40 14.22 7.72
CA LEU A 966 5.08 14.82 7.51
C LEU A 966 4.92 15.34 6.08
N GLN A 967 5.95 15.96 5.51
CA GLN A 967 5.94 16.39 4.10
C GLN A 967 5.74 15.19 3.17
N LEU A 968 6.51 14.11 3.37
CA LEU A 968 6.43 12.89 2.57
C LEU A 968 5.01 12.30 2.56
N ILE A 969 4.40 12.16 3.74
CA ILE A 969 3.05 11.62 3.87
C ILE A 969 2.03 12.56 3.21
N SER A 970 2.16 13.86 3.44
CA SER A 970 1.25 14.85 2.87
C SER A 970 1.31 14.88 1.34
N GLU A 971 2.49 14.74 0.76
CA GLU A 971 2.70 14.67 -0.69
C GLU A 971 1.91 13.50 -1.31
N LEU A 972 2.01 12.31 -0.72
CA LEU A 972 1.33 11.11 -1.20
C LEU A 972 -0.19 11.23 -1.06
N LEU A 973 -0.67 11.78 0.06
CA LEU A 973 -2.10 11.95 0.31
C LEU A 973 -2.72 12.99 -0.64
N PHE A 974 -2.15 14.20 -0.72
CA PHE A 974 -2.74 15.28 -1.52
C PHE A 974 -2.65 14.97 -3.00
N SER A 975 -1.49 14.52 -3.50
CA SER A 975 -1.33 14.16 -4.91
C SER A 975 -2.11 12.90 -5.27
N GLY A 976 -2.12 11.90 -4.39
CA GLY A 976 -2.88 10.67 -4.58
C GLY A 976 -4.39 10.91 -4.63
N PHE A 977 -4.94 11.65 -3.65
CA PHE A 977 -6.36 12.01 -3.66
C PHE A 977 -6.70 12.96 -4.80
N SER A 978 -5.87 13.95 -5.11
CA SER A 978 -6.11 14.84 -6.26
C SER A 978 -6.16 14.07 -7.58
N GLY A 979 -5.25 13.09 -7.77
CA GLY A 979 -5.28 12.20 -8.92
C GLY A 979 -6.51 11.29 -8.94
N TYR A 980 -6.92 10.75 -7.78
CA TYR A 980 -8.10 9.90 -7.64
C TYR A 980 -9.40 10.65 -7.97
N PHE A 981 -9.58 11.86 -7.44
CA PHE A 981 -10.77 12.68 -7.69
C PHE A 981 -10.72 13.45 -9.01
N GLY A 982 -9.58 13.47 -9.71
CA GLY A 982 -9.39 14.25 -10.93
C GLY A 982 -9.50 15.77 -10.73
N VAL A 983 -9.43 16.26 -9.48
CA VAL A 983 -9.54 17.68 -9.15
C VAL A 983 -8.29 18.15 -8.43
N HIS A 984 -7.74 19.28 -8.87
CA HIS A 984 -6.51 19.86 -8.31
C HIS A 984 -6.77 21.04 -7.37
N LEU A 985 -7.77 21.88 -7.69
CA LEU A 985 -8.02 23.14 -6.97
C LEU A 985 -8.35 22.94 -5.47
N PRO A 986 -9.24 22.03 -5.04
CA PRO A 986 -9.57 21.89 -3.62
C PRO A 986 -8.36 21.54 -2.75
N PHE A 987 -7.49 20.67 -3.27
CA PHE A 987 -6.27 20.26 -2.57
C PHE A 987 -5.23 21.38 -2.51
N LEU A 988 -5.12 22.19 -3.57
CA LEU A 988 -4.30 23.40 -3.57
C LEU A 988 -4.79 24.44 -2.54
N LEU A 989 -6.10 24.62 -2.40
CA LEU A 989 -6.70 25.51 -1.40
C LEU A 989 -6.52 25.01 0.03
N LEU A 990 -6.73 23.70 0.27
CA LEU A 990 -6.49 23.07 1.56
C LEU A 990 -5.03 23.23 2.00
N HIS A 991 -4.10 22.99 1.07
CA HIS A 991 -2.68 23.22 1.29
C HIS A 991 -2.40 24.69 1.69
N SER A 992 -2.95 25.67 0.96
CA SER A 992 -2.77 27.09 1.28
C SER A 992 -3.35 27.45 2.64
N ALA A 993 -4.48 26.88 3.04
CA ALA A 993 -5.08 27.10 4.36
C ALA A 993 -4.16 26.64 5.51
N ILE A 994 -3.55 25.45 5.37
CA ILE A 994 -2.58 24.92 6.35
C ILE A 994 -1.36 25.83 6.44
N ASN A 995 -0.85 26.31 5.30
CA ASN A 995 0.31 27.21 5.28
C ASN A 995 0.00 28.57 5.93
N ILE A 996 -1.16 29.16 5.63
CA ILE A 996 -1.62 30.41 6.26
C ILE A 996 -1.69 30.25 7.78
N ALA A 997 -2.28 29.15 8.27
CA ALA A 997 -2.35 28.87 9.70
C ALA A 997 -0.95 28.73 10.33
N SER A 998 -0.02 28.04 9.67
CA SER A 998 1.39 27.93 10.09
C SER A 998 2.05 29.31 10.20
N GLN A 999 1.95 30.17 9.18
CA GLN A 999 2.57 31.50 9.21
C GLN A 999 1.98 32.38 10.31
N VAL A 1000 0.66 32.32 10.54
CA VAL A 1000 0.02 33.07 11.64
C VAL A 1000 0.59 32.66 13.00
N ILE A 1001 0.79 31.36 13.25
CA ILE A 1001 1.40 30.88 14.49
C ILE A 1001 2.84 31.41 14.63
N LEU A 1002 3.63 31.38 13.55
CA LEU A 1002 5.01 31.87 13.55
C LEU A 1002 5.12 33.39 13.76
N ILE A 1003 4.10 34.15 13.36
CA ILE A 1003 3.99 35.61 13.59
C ILE A 1003 3.57 35.91 15.03
N VAL A 1004 2.54 35.20 15.54
CA VAL A 1004 1.98 35.43 16.89
C VAL A 1004 2.98 35.02 17.98
N ARG A 1005 3.82 34.01 17.72
CA ARG A 1005 4.87 33.54 18.64
C ARG A 1005 4.32 33.20 20.04
N PRO A 1006 3.44 32.19 20.14
CA PRO A 1006 2.92 31.75 21.42
C PRO A 1006 4.05 31.44 22.41
N LYS A 1007 3.87 31.83 23.69
CA LYS A 1007 4.83 31.52 24.77
C LYS A 1007 5.00 30.02 25.00
N ASN A 1008 4.01 29.22 24.60
CA ASN A 1008 4.10 27.76 24.61
C ASN A 1008 5.00 27.29 23.46
N GLU A 1009 6.17 26.76 23.81
CA GLU A 1009 7.15 26.23 22.84
C GLU A 1009 6.57 25.15 21.94
N GLY A 1010 5.69 24.29 22.45
CA GLY A 1010 5.04 23.23 21.67
C GLY A 1010 4.13 23.77 20.58
N ALA A 1011 3.39 24.84 20.86
CA ALA A 1011 2.55 25.52 19.88
C ALA A 1011 3.39 26.21 18.79
N TYR A 1012 4.53 26.81 19.17
CA TYR A 1012 5.46 27.40 18.20
C TYR A 1012 6.12 26.33 17.32
N MET A 1013 6.48 25.19 17.92
CA MET A 1013 7.03 24.03 17.21
C MET A 1013 6.01 23.39 16.26
N ALA A 1014 4.73 23.34 16.61
CA ALA A 1014 3.67 22.92 15.70
C ALA A 1014 3.57 23.83 14.47
N GLY A 1015 3.73 25.15 14.63
CA GLY A 1015 3.81 26.10 13.52
C GLY A 1015 4.94 25.77 12.53
N TRP A 1016 6.10 25.37 13.04
CA TRP A 1016 7.23 24.90 12.22
C TRP A 1016 6.94 23.58 11.49
N TYR A 1017 6.34 22.59 12.16
CA TYR A 1017 6.02 21.32 11.52
C TYR A 1017 4.92 21.45 10.45
N MET A 1018 3.90 22.27 10.68
CA MET A 1018 2.86 22.56 9.68
C MET A 1018 3.44 23.19 8.41
N ASN A 1019 4.58 23.89 8.53
CA ASN A 1019 5.24 24.47 7.37
C ASN A 1019 5.77 23.41 6.40
N TYR A 1020 6.22 22.24 6.87
CA TYR A 1020 6.70 21.16 6.01
C TYR A 1020 5.62 20.60 5.07
N ILE A 1021 4.34 20.69 5.46
CA ILE A 1021 3.19 20.33 4.61
C ILE A 1021 3.04 21.33 3.44
N GLY A 1022 3.65 22.51 3.56
CA GLY A 1022 3.58 23.63 2.61
C GLY A 1022 4.24 23.41 1.25
N ALA A 1023 4.97 22.31 1.05
CA ALA A 1023 5.73 22.06 -0.19
C ALA A 1023 4.92 21.31 -1.28
N VAL A 1024 3.70 20.88 -0.96
CA VAL A 1024 2.92 19.89 -1.72
C VAL A 1024 2.25 20.45 -2.99
N SER A 1025 2.04 21.77 -3.06
CA SER A 1025 1.36 22.41 -4.20
C SER A 1025 2.10 22.27 -5.53
N THR A 1026 3.42 22.11 -5.51
CA THR A 1026 4.26 22.08 -6.71
C THR A 1026 3.86 20.94 -7.64
N MET A 1027 3.70 19.72 -7.13
CA MET A 1027 3.39 18.56 -7.97
C MET A 1027 1.98 18.63 -8.55
N LEU A 1028 1.03 19.15 -7.76
CA LEU A 1028 -0.34 19.37 -8.20
C LEU A 1028 -0.39 20.37 -9.37
N LEU A 1029 0.35 21.48 -9.29
CA LEU A 1029 0.43 22.47 -10.36
C LEU A 1029 1.10 21.91 -11.62
N CYS A 1030 2.19 21.15 -11.45
CA CYS A 1030 2.92 20.52 -12.55
C CYS A 1030 2.06 19.47 -13.27
N SER A 1031 1.34 18.64 -12.52
CA SER A 1031 0.39 17.66 -13.04
C SER A 1031 -0.74 18.36 -13.80
N TRP A 1032 -1.34 19.39 -13.19
CA TRP A 1032 -2.46 20.12 -13.78
C TRP A 1032 -2.07 20.80 -15.11
N GLY A 1033 -0.89 21.43 -15.15
CA GLY A 1033 -0.34 22.01 -16.37
C GLY A 1033 0.01 21.00 -17.44
N SER A 1034 0.62 19.88 -17.04
CA SER A 1034 0.99 18.81 -17.98
C SER A 1034 -0.23 18.16 -18.63
N ALA A 1035 -1.36 18.10 -17.92
CA ALA A 1035 -2.62 17.58 -18.44
C ALA A 1035 -3.24 18.47 -19.52
N HIS A 1036 -3.05 19.80 -19.45
CA HIS A 1036 -3.60 20.75 -20.43
C HIS A 1036 -2.65 21.02 -21.60
N LEU A 1037 -1.35 20.75 -21.45
CA LEU A 1037 -0.32 20.96 -22.48
C LEU A 1037 0.11 19.66 -23.19
N GLN A 1038 -0.77 18.66 -23.26
CA GLN A 1038 -0.43 17.33 -23.81
C GLN A 1038 -0.01 17.35 -25.28
N HIS A 1039 -0.58 18.26 -26.08
CA HIS A 1039 -0.31 18.37 -27.52
C HIS A 1039 0.93 19.21 -27.85
N GLU A 1040 1.53 19.86 -26.86
CA GLU A 1040 2.68 20.76 -27.02
C GLU A 1040 3.85 20.32 -26.11
N PRO A 1041 4.57 19.25 -26.48
CA PRO A 1041 5.57 18.63 -25.61
C PRO A 1041 6.83 19.51 -25.38
N GLU A 1042 7.11 20.41 -26.33
CA GLU A 1042 8.12 21.48 -26.19
C GLU A 1042 7.75 22.43 -25.04
N VAL A 1043 6.51 22.93 -25.03
CA VAL A 1043 6.01 23.89 -24.02
C VAL A 1043 6.01 23.26 -22.64
N ARG A 1044 5.65 21.97 -22.51
CA ARG A 1044 5.71 21.24 -21.24
C ARG A 1044 7.13 21.13 -20.68
N THR A 1045 8.11 20.85 -21.53
CA THR A 1045 9.53 20.80 -21.12
C THR A 1045 10.02 22.17 -20.65
N VAL A 1046 9.66 23.24 -21.38
CA VAL A 1046 10.02 24.61 -21.00
C VAL A 1046 9.26 25.07 -19.75
N LEU A 1047 8.00 24.64 -19.54
CA LEU A 1047 7.23 24.93 -18.34
C LEU A 1047 7.96 24.48 -17.06
N PHE A 1048 8.45 23.24 -17.04
CA PHE A 1048 9.20 22.71 -15.91
C PHE A 1048 10.48 23.52 -15.64
N ALA A 1049 11.19 23.90 -16.70
CA ALA A 1049 12.38 24.74 -16.58
C ALA A 1049 12.04 26.14 -16.05
N SER A 1050 11.03 26.81 -16.64
CA SER A 1050 10.61 28.17 -16.27
C SER A 1050 10.12 28.25 -14.83
N GLY A 1051 9.29 27.30 -14.39
CA GLY A 1051 8.83 27.25 -13.00
C GLY A 1051 9.99 27.03 -12.02
N THR A 1052 10.96 26.18 -12.39
CA THR A 1052 12.17 25.98 -11.59
C THR A 1052 13.05 27.24 -11.56
N VAL A 1053 13.24 27.94 -12.69
CA VAL A 1053 13.99 29.20 -12.73
C VAL A 1053 13.36 30.22 -11.79
N LEU A 1054 12.05 30.46 -11.89
CA LEU A 1054 11.37 31.42 -11.03
C LEU A 1054 11.45 31.02 -9.55
N ALA A 1055 11.37 29.72 -9.25
CA ALA A 1055 11.62 29.20 -7.91
C ALA A 1055 13.03 29.51 -7.40
N TYR A 1056 14.06 29.23 -8.17
CA TYR A 1056 15.44 29.48 -7.75
C TYR A 1056 15.78 30.97 -7.68
N ILE A 1057 15.15 31.83 -8.51
CA ILE A 1057 15.25 33.29 -8.39
C ILE A 1057 14.70 33.75 -7.03
N MET A 1058 13.47 33.33 -6.70
CA MET A 1058 12.84 33.66 -5.43
C MET A 1058 13.68 33.15 -4.24
N SER A 1059 14.17 31.91 -4.32
CA SER A 1059 15.05 31.29 -3.31
C SER A 1059 16.41 31.98 -3.17
N ALA A 1060 16.96 32.60 -4.21
CA ALA A 1060 18.26 33.27 -4.15
C ALA A 1060 18.20 34.60 -3.39
N PHE A 1061 17.09 35.34 -3.47
CA PHE A 1061 16.99 36.70 -2.92
C PHE A 1061 16.11 36.80 -1.67
N ILE A 1062 14.96 36.12 -1.65
CA ILE A 1062 13.97 36.27 -0.57
C ILE A 1062 14.53 35.82 0.77
N PRO A 1063 15.19 34.66 0.92
CA PRO A 1063 15.69 34.21 2.22
C PRO A 1063 16.77 35.14 2.80
N ILE A 1064 17.57 35.79 1.95
CA ILE A 1064 18.57 36.80 2.39
C ILE A 1064 17.88 38.00 3.03
N ALA A 1065 16.78 38.47 2.44
CA ALA A 1065 16.02 39.62 2.93
C ALA A 1065 15.06 39.26 4.07
N ALA A 1066 14.49 38.06 4.06
CA ALA A 1066 13.38 37.65 4.92
C ALA A 1066 13.86 36.89 6.18
N PHE A 1067 14.96 36.13 6.07
CA PHE A 1067 15.55 35.32 7.13
C PHE A 1067 17.08 35.51 7.25
N PRO A 1068 17.58 36.74 7.42
CA PRO A 1068 19.01 36.96 7.62
C PRO A 1068 19.50 36.24 8.90
N ALA A 1069 20.68 35.63 8.82
CA ALA A 1069 21.24 34.84 9.92
C ALA A 1069 21.56 35.72 11.15
N SER A 1070 21.83 37.01 10.95
CA SER A 1070 22.07 37.99 12.01
C SER A 1070 20.84 38.31 12.86
N GLU A 1071 19.63 38.12 12.31
CA GLU A 1071 18.37 38.38 13.02
C GLU A 1071 17.82 37.14 13.72
N ALA A 1072 18.48 35.98 13.59
CA ALA A 1072 18.06 34.76 14.27
C ALA A 1072 18.09 34.95 15.80
N PRO A 1073 17.07 34.49 16.56
CA PRO A 1073 15.87 33.76 16.12
C PRO A 1073 14.66 34.64 15.77
N ASN A 1074 14.80 35.95 15.84
CA ASN A 1074 13.70 36.90 15.79
C ASN A 1074 13.56 37.57 14.42
N TRP A 1075 13.25 36.79 13.40
CA TRP A 1075 12.98 37.32 12.05
C TRP A 1075 11.71 38.17 12.03
N ARG A 1076 11.85 39.46 11.72
CA ARG A 1076 10.72 40.43 11.79
C ARG A 1076 9.86 40.42 10.52
N ILE A 1077 10.48 40.09 9.39
CA ILE A 1077 9.88 40.18 8.04
C ILE A 1077 9.46 38.80 7.54
N GLY A 1078 10.29 37.77 7.76
CA GLY A 1078 10.14 36.38 7.32
C GLY A 1078 8.71 35.87 7.15
N SER A 1079 8.09 35.47 8.26
CA SER A 1079 6.76 34.84 8.23
C SER A 1079 5.64 35.74 7.70
N LYS A 1080 5.76 37.07 7.84
CA LYS A 1080 4.77 38.03 7.31
C LYS A 1080 4.78 38.07 5.79
N LEU A 1081 5.98 38.03 5.19
CA LEU A 1081 6.13 37.99 3.74
C LEU A 1081 5.57 36.68 3.15
N TYR A 1082 5.87 35.55 3.80
CA TYR A 1082 5.33 34.26 3.37
C TYR A 1082 3.82 34.14 3.52
N LEU A 1083 3.22 34.75 4.56
CA LEU A 1083 1.77 34.85 4.68
C LEU A 1083 1.15 35.60 3.49
N ALA A 1084 1.78 36.69 3.04
CA ALA A 1084 1.31 37.43 1.87
C ALA A 1084 1.37 36.58 0.59
N PHE A 1085 2.45 35.82 0.37
CA PHE A 1085 2.54 34.91 -0.77
C PHE A 1085 1.47 33.80 -0.73
N ALA A 1086 1.20 33.22 0.45
CA ALA A 1086 0.16 32.20 0.58
C ALA A 1086 -1.23 32.73 0.21
N LEU A 1087 -1.55 33.99 0.57
CA LEU A 1087 -2.80 34.64 0.18
C LEU A 1087 -2.87 34.93 -1.32
N VAL A 1088 -1.77 35.42 -1.92
CA VAL A 1088 -1.69 35.65 -3.37
C VAL A 1088 -1.79 34.34 -4.15
N ALA A 1089 -1.20 33.25 -3.64
CA ALA A 1089 -1.30 31.93 -4.25
C ALA A 1089 -2.74 31.45 -4.40
N VAL A 1090 -3.59 31.67 -3.40
CA VAL A 1090 -5.03 31.33 -3.47
C VAL A 1090 -5.70 32.03 -4.64
N VAL A 1091 -5.43 33.33 -4.82
CA VAL A 1091 -5.99 34.12 -5.94
C VAL A 1091 -5.50 33.57 -7.28
N ILE A 1092 -4.21 33.26 -7.40
CA ILE A 1092 -3.63 32.71 -8.63
C ILE A 1092 -4.23 31.34 -8.95
N PHE A 1093 -4.38 30.44 -7.98
CA PHE A 1093 -4.95 29.11 -8.19
C PHE A 1093 -6.40 29.17 -8.69
N ILE A 1094 -7.20 30.07 -8.12
CA ILE A 1094 -8.57 30.32 -8.58
C ILE A 1094 -8.55 30.91 -10.00
N GLY A 1095 -7.63 31.85 -10.28
CA GLY A 1095 -7.44 32.43 -11.61
C GLY A 1095 -7.10 31.37 -12.67
N ILE A 1096 -6.20 30.43 -12.37
CA ILE A 1096 -5.85 29.31 -13.26
C ILE A 1096 -7.07 28.44 -13.54
N HIS A 1097 -7.88 28.13 -12.53
CA HIS A 1097 -9.11 27.35 -12.71
C HIS A 1097 -10.07 28.00 -13.72
N PHE A 1098 -10.32 29.30 -13.57
CA PHE A 1098 -11.18 30.04 -14.49
C PHE A 1098 -10.54 30.21 -15.87
N GLY A 1099 -9.21 30.36 -15.96
CA GLY A 1099 -8.47 30.42 -17.21
C GLY A 1099 -8.62 29.14 -18.05
N PHE A 1100 -8.47 27.96 -17.43
CA PHE A 1100 -8.69 26.70 -18.13
C PHE A 1100 -10.15 26.50 -18.55
N LYS A 1101 -11.11 26.82 -17.70
CA LYS A 1101 -12.54 26.78 -18.08
C LYS A 1101 -12.88 27.74 -19.23
N TRP A 1102 -12.23 28.89 -19.29
CA TRP A 1102 -12.40 29.83 -20.39
C TRP A 1102 -11.84 29.28 -21.70
N GLU A 1103 -10.67 28.63 -21.65
CA GLU A 1103 -10.04 28.00 -22.81
C GLU A 1103 -10.84 26.80 -23.33
N GLU A 1104 -11.35 25.93 -22.45
CA GLU A 1104 -12.27 24.85 -22.81
C GLU A 1104 -13.51 25.38 -23.55
N LYS A 1105 -14.14 26.44 -23.01
CA LYS A 1105 -15.28 27.10 -23.67
C LYS A 1105 -14.92 27.73 -25.00
N LYS A 1106 -13.71 28.29 -25.14
CA LYS A 1106 -13.24 28.89 -26.38
C LYS A 1106 -13.02 27.81 -27.45
N GLN A 1107 -12.36 26.71 -27.11
CA GLN A 1107 -12.14 25.58 -28.01
C GLN A 1107 -13.46 24.95 -28.46
N GLN A 1108 -14.43 24.78 -27.55
CA GLN A 1108 -15.78 24.33 -27.91
C GLN A 1108 -16.45 25.27 -28.92
N LYS A 1109 -16.33 26.59 -28.75
CA LYS A 1109 -16.87 27.57 -29.69
C LYS A 1109 -16.15 27.59 -31.04
N GLU A 1110 -14.84 27.35 -31.05
CA GLU A 1110 -14.04 27.26 -32.28
C GLU A 1110 -14.34 25.97 -33.04
N ALA A 1111 -14.48 24.83 -32.36
CA ALA A 1111 -14.91 23.56 -32.96
C ALA A 1111 -16.30 23.70 -33.62
N VAL A 1112 -17.27 24.30 -32.90
CA VAL A 1112 -18.60 24.57 -33.46
C VAL A 1112 -18.55 25.52 -34.66
N LYS A 1113 -17.59 26.46 -34.71
CA LYS A 1113 -17.42 27.35 -35.86
C LYS A 1113 -16.75 26.68 -37.06
N GLU A 1114 -15.83 25.76 -36.84
CA GLU A 1114 -15.20 24.96 -37.91
C GLU A 1114 -16.22 23.99 -38.51
N ASP A 1115 -17.08 23.37 -37.69
CA ASP A 1115 -18.19 22.54 -38.17
C ASP A 1115 -19.19 23.36 -39.00
N LEU A 1116 -19.52 24.59 -38.57
CA LEU A 1116 -20.41 25.51 -39.31
C LEU A 1116 -19.79 26.12 -40.58
N ALA A 1117 -18.47 26.11 -40.72
CA ALA A 1117 -17.76 26.63 -41.91
C ALA A 1117 -17.41 25.51 -42.92
N GLY A 1118 -17.59 24.24 -42.55
CA GLY A 1118 -17.35 23.07 -43.39
C GLY A 1118 -18.54 22.63 -44.24
N GLU A 1119 -19.75 23.14 -44.00
CA GLU A 1119 -20.91 22.89 -44.85
C GLU A 1119 -20.79 23.65 -46.19
N PRO A 1120 -20.86 22.98 -47.35
CA PRO A 1120 -20.91 23.65 -48.64
C PRO A 1120 -22.24 24.40 -48.82
N ASP A 1121 -22.19 25.62 -49.38
CA ASP A 1121 -23.34 26.44 -49.79
C ASP A 1121 -24.21 25.72 -50.84
N ASP A 1122 -25.11 24.82 -50.41
CA ASP A 1122 -26.25 24.39 -51.21
C ASP A 1122 -27.42 25.36 -50.98
N ALA A 1123 -27.35 26.45 -51.75
CA ALA A 1123 -28.42 27.42 -51.89
C ALA A 1123 -29.62 26.80 -52.65
N ASN A 1124 -30.63 26.30 -51.93
CA ASN A 1124 -32.06 26.50 -52.22
C ASN A 1124 -32.94 25.58 -51.35
N THR A 1125 -33.42 26.08 -50.22
CA THR A 1125 -34.83 25.88 -49.83
C THR A 1125 -35.17 26.92 -48.77
N GLY A 1126 -36.00 27.88 -49.13
CA GLY A 1126 -36.42 28.94 -48.22
C GLY A 1126 -37.35 28.43 -47.14
N VAL A 1127 -36.98 28.62 -45.88
CA VAL A 1127 -37.93 28.84 -44.79
C VAL A 1127 -37.37 29.90 -43.83
N LYS A 1128 -38.22 30.88 -43.59
CA LYS A 1128 -38.09 32.12 -42.81
C LYS A 1128 -37.20 32.08 -41.56
N THR A 1129 -36.35 33.11 -41.47
CA THR A 1129 -35.87 33.76 -40.25
C THR A 1129 -36.98 33.96 -39.21
N VAL A 1130 -36.76 33.49 -37.98
CA VAL A 1130 -37.30 34.11 -36.77
C VAL A 1130 -36.14 34.39 -35.82
N SER A 1131 -35.92 35.68 -35.63
CA SER A 1131 -35.05 36.33 -34.65
C SER A 1131 -35.42 35.97 -33.21
N LEU A 1132 -34.41 35.66 -32.39
CA LEU A 1132 -34.50 35.80 -30.94
C LEU A 1132 -33.25 36.54 -30.43
N GLU A 1133 -33.30 37.87 -30.56
CA GLU A 1133 -32.83 38.74 -29.49
C GLU A 1133 -33.87 38.66 -28.37
N THR A 1134 -33.49 38.23 -27.18
CA THR A 1134 -34.01 38.84 -25.94
C THR A 1134 -33.08 38.58 -24.76
N GLU A 1135 -32.83 39.70 -24.07
CA GLU A 1135 -32.02 39.92 -22.88
C GLU A 1135 -32.55 39.18 -21.64
N LYS A 1136 -31.66 38.57 -20.84
CA LYS A 1136 -31.21 39.05 -19.51
C LYS A 1136 -30.28 38.06 -18.83
#